data_AF-A0A6M0HWE7-F1
#
_entry.id   AF-A0A6M0HWE7-F1
#
_cell.length_a   1.000
_cell.length_b   1.000
_cell.length_c   1.000
_cell.angle_alpha   90.00
_cell.angle_beta   90.00
_cell.angle_gamma   90.00
#
_symmetry.space_group_name_H-M   'P 1'
#
loop_
_entity.id
_entity.type
_entity.pdbx_description
1 polymer ?
#
loop_
_entity_poly.entity_id
_entity_poly.type
_entity_poly.pdbx_seq_one_letter_code
_entity_poly.pdbx_strand_id
1 'polypeptide(L)'
;MKKLRLKPFVPLVRGDLAVALGSGVAFAEVAPEAPRPASWLFDTTVVHIPDVTARDVAVFEFLVTMGLNADPGRQELGALRTCEVRSVLAMLEVGGRRVDVTELALSLFRLFGTDYDLKRKGVFQYRLPAWVQPLLQGTERYAHLDLATMARFKRRASSMLYRHVLGHVAKAWLKFAPGAEPYAIDMTPAQLAAVFGIPGDLHVGQMRLRHLEPALAEMAEHVTTFAVTLDEDKVGRAVKGFSLRVRMLPPTRMETAAVRLIDKGDFEFLHAHPDVPAYRVKASTLVKLGSALTSRILRAGPAGTKPKPLLNSEIHTLHRLWLVALHEAVTGEAVTPGMTDRAHRGASLLASIESKGPDRAFWAWAMDEVQNPDLVPAMENRFRDVAAADMARRHRWRAYEKERSNERRVALAGARREGDAAPAIPRRRKAGKSVRVVEAPITVEAPPGVQVRSLEDKISERDRIAREIQATPEAKAEANRLWKDLGLAFDFPFLHATTTIGRIHDRFAEDYPRLAEGDRAVLGMYCANLGALMKLSREQVPIEDDYSHYIAILARSPLVGIMNGKPGPVVEGIRNLWAIYVRDRKAADERRDEAARRSAGRYVRGQATSDTEDRDLAAAPIFNVVEMADIRRYALAGPPIKRHPSKAAPTTTPNAPTAFKKTV
;
A
#
# COMPACT_ATOMS: atom_id res chain seq x y z
N MET A 1 2.26 -27.10 -17.73
CA MET A 1 2.61 -26.50 -16.42
C MET A 1 1.88 -27.25 -15.30
N LYS A 2 2.58 -27.81 -14.30
CA LYS A 2 1.92 -28.29 -13.08
C LYS A 2 1.38 -27.08 -12.33
N LYS A 3 0.07 -27.01 -12.08
CA LYS A 3 -0.50 -26.00 -11.17
C LYS A 3 0.13 -26.21 -9.79
N LEU A 4 0.97 -25.28 -9.36
CA LEU A 4 1.42 -25.21 -7.96
C LEU A 4 0.17 -25.16 -7.09
N ARG A 5 -0.12 -26.25 -6.36
CA ARG A 5 -1.14 -26.25 -5.31
C ARG A 5 -0.62 -25.31 -4.22
N LEU A 6 -1.05 -24.05 -4.28
CA LEU A 6 -0.88 -23.10 -3.19
C LEU A 6 -1.36 -23.78 -1.91
N LYS A 7 -0.52 -23.78 -0.87
CA LYS A 7 -0.92 -24.30 0.44
C LYS A 7 -2.22 -23.59 0.87
N PRO A 8 -3.21 -24.31 1.45
CA PRO A 8 -4.42 -23.66 1.92
C PRO A 8 -4.04 -22.53 2.89
N PHE A 9 -4.68 -21.37 2.72
CA PHE A 9 -4.42 -20.20 3.55
C PHE A 9 -4.88 -20.48 4.98
N VAL A 10 -3.93 -20.63 5.90
CA VAL A 10 -4.20 -20.71 7.34
C VAL A 10 -4.07 -19.30 7.92
N PRO A 11 -5.14 -18.68 8.43
CA PRO A 11 -5.03 -17.39 9.10
C PRO A 11 -4.26 -17.56 10.41
N LEU A 12 -3.28 -16.68 10.65
CA LEU A 12 -2.43 -16.67 11.84
C LEU A 12 -2.87 -15.60 12.84
N VAL A 13 -2.42 -15.78 14.09
CA VAL A 13 -2.45 -14.75 15.14
C VAL A 13 -1.61 -13.55 14.68
N ARG A 14 -2.04 -12.34 15.00
CA ARG A 14 -1.28 -11.11 14.75
C ARG A 14 -0.83 -10.47 16.06
N GLY A 15 0.26 -9.73 16.02
CA GLY A 15 1.01 -9.36 17.21
C GLY A 15 1.91 -10.51 17.67
N ASP A 16 3.04 -10.19 18.28
CA ASP A 16 3.96 -11.20 18.81
C ASP A 16 3.46 -11.70 20.16
N LEU A 17 2.92 -12.92 20.18
CA LEU A 17 2.36 -13.52 21.38
C LEU A 17 3.43 -13.82 22.44
N ALA A 18 4.68 -14.11 22.07
CA ALA A 18 5.75 -14.34 23.03
C ALA A 18 6.15 -13.04 23.74
N VAL A 19 6.21 -11.92 23.00
CA VAL A 19 6.43 -10.59 23.59
C VAL A 19 5.24 -10.18 24.46
N ALA A 20 4.00 -10.39 24.00
CA ALA A 20 2.79 -10.05 24.73
C ALA A 20 2.72 -10.73 26.12
N LEU A 21 3.17 -11.99 26.22
CA LEU A 21 3.09 -12.78 27.45
C LEU A 21 4.15 -12.43 28.52
N GLY A 22 5.05 -11.47 28.25
CA GLY A 22 6.05 -11.02 29.24
C GLY A 22 5.45 -10.34 30.47
N SER A 23 4.37 -9.56 30.30
CA SER A 23 3.63 -8.86 31.35
C SER A 23 2.26 -8.37 30.85
N GLY A 24 1.33 -8.02 31.75
CA GLY A 24 0.04 -7.44 31.35
C GLY A 24 0.12 -6.09 30.63
N VAL A 25 1.18 -5.31 30.87
CA VAL A 25 1.45 -4.07 30.11
C VAL A 25 1.87 -4.42 28.68
N ALA A 26 2.80 -5.36 28.49
CA ALA A 26 3.19 -5.84 27.16
C ALA A 26 2.00 -6.46 26.40
N PHE A 27 1.14 -7.21 27.10
CA PHE A 27 -0.07 -7.78 26.49
C PHE A 27 -1.06 -6.69 26.04
N ALA A 28 -1.22 -5.62 26.83
CA ALA A 28 -2.05 -4.46 26.48
C ALA A 28 -1.50 -3.67 25.27
N GLU A 29 -0.17 -3.48 25.21
CA GLU A 29 0.52 -2.76 24.14
C GLU A 29 0.50 -3.55 22.82
N VAL A 30 0.86 -4.83 22.85
CA VAL A 30 0.84 -5.71 21.67
C VAL A 30 -0.59 -5.97 21.20
N ALA A 31 -1.50 -6.25 22.14
CA ALA A 31 -2.87 -6.73 21.91
C ALA A 31 -2.96 -7.80 20.81
N PRO A 32 -2.52 -9.04 21.11
CA PRO A 32 -2.54 -10.11 20.12
C PRO A 32 -3.96 -10.37 19.61
N GLU A 33 -4.10 -10.37 18.28
CA GLU A 33 -5.36 -10.60 17.58
C GLU A 33 -5.42 -12.06 17.10
N ALA A 34 -6.37 -12.84 17.60
CA ALA A 34 -6.52 -14.24 17.24
C ALA A 34 -7.58 -14.43 16.13
N PRO A 35 -7.30 -15.13 15.02
CA PRO A 35 -8.27 -15.39 13.98
C PRO A 35 -9.35 -16.36 14.47
N ARG A 36 -10.62 -16.05 14.18
CA ARG A 36 -11.79 -16.89 14.46
C ARG A 36 -12.74 -16.93 13.26
N PRO A 37 -13.25 -18.12 12.87
CA PRO A 37 -14.29 -18.22 11.85
C PRO A 37 -15.62 -17.64 12.37
N ALA A 38 -16.52 -17.26 11.46
CA ALA A 38 -17.81 -16.68 11.82
C ALA A 38 -18.66 -17.63 12.69
N SER A 39 -18.69 -18.94 12.39
CA SER A 39 -19.26 -20.01 13.22
C SER A 39 -18.84 -19.93 14.69
N TRP A 40 -17.55 -19.76 14.97
CA TRP A 40 -17.02 -19.61 16.33
C TRP A 40 -17.44 -18.29 16.98
N LEU A 41 -17.49 -17.21 16.20
CA LEU A 41 -17.85 -15.87 16.70
C LEU A 41 -19.34 -15.74 17.02
N PHE A 42 -20.18 -16.54 16.37
CA PHE A 42 -21.61 -16.66 16.68
C PHE A 42 -21.94 -17.69 17.76
N ASP A 43 -21.00 -18.54 18.17
CA ASP A 43 -21.24 -19.56 19.19
C ASP A 43 -21.53 -18.96 20.58
N THR A 44 -22.66 -19.42 21.15
CA THR A 44 -23.12 -19.08 22.50
C THR A 44 -22.87 -20.17 23.53
N THR A 45 -22.26 -21.31 23.18
CA THR A 45 -22.09 -22.46 24.10
C THR A 45 -21.43 -22.06 25.43
N VAL A 46 -20.39 -21.20 25.39
CA VAL A 46 -19.70 -20.70 26.60
C VAL A 46 -20.62 -19.90 27.52
N VAL A 47 -21.60 -19.13 27.00
CA VAL A 47 -22.44 -18.24 27.83
C VAL A 47 -23.48 -19.01 28.66
N HIS A 48 -23.71 -20.28 28.33
CA HIS A 48 -24.60 -21.20 29.05
C HIS A 48 -23.88 -21.98 30.17
N ILE A 49 -22.56 -21.83 30.35
CA ILE A 49 -21.83 -22.37 31.50
C ILE A 49 -22.30 -21.61 32.78
N PRO A 50 -22.70 -22.31 33.85
CA PRO A 50 -23.08 -21.68 35.12
C PRO A 50 -22.00 -20.76 35.67
N ASP A 51 -22.41 -19.62 36.22
CA ASP A 51 -21.56 -18.61 36.88
C ASP A 51 -20.37 -18.08 36.07
N VAL A 52 -20.36 -18.31 34.75
CA VAL A 52 -19.28 -17.88 33.86
C VAL A 52 -19.21 -16.34 33.77
N THR A 53 -18.02 -15.79 33.96
CA THR A 53 -17.73 -14.36 33.98
C THR A 53 -17.05 -13.90 32.69
N ALA A 54 -16.91 -12.58 32.49
CA ALA A 54 -16.15 -12.03 31.36
C ALA A 54 -14.69 -12.54 31.31
N ARG A 55 -14.05 -12.67 32.47
CA ARG A 55 -12.69 -13.21 32.58
C ARG A 55 -12.62 -14.68 32.19
N ASP A 56 -13.62 -15.48 32.53
CA ASP A 56 -13.65 -16.88 32.12
C ASP A 56 -13.76 -17.01 30.59
N VAL A 57 -14.57 -16.17 29.94
CA VAL A 57 -14.61 -16.09 28.47
C VAL A 57 -13.25 -15.66 27.88
N ALA A 58 -12.54 -14.72 28.52
CA ALA A 58 -11.20 -14.30 28.09
C ALA A 58 -10.14 -15.40 28.27
N VAL A 59 -10.14 -16.12 29.41
CA VAL A 59 -9.29 -17.31 29.63
C VAL A 59 -9.57 -18.38 28.58
N PHE A 60 -10.84 -18.66 28.30
CA PHE A 60 -11.23 -19.65 27.31
C PHE A 60 -10.74 -19.28 25.89
N GLU A 61 -10.97 -18.05 25.44
CA GLU A 61 -10.47 -17.58 24.13
C GLU A 61 -8.94 -17.52 24.07
N PHE A 62 -8.26 -17.22 25.17
CA PHE A 62 -6.81 -17.30 25.25
C PHE A 62 -6.31 -18.75 25.09
N LEU A 63 -6.89 -19.71 25.82
CA LEU A 63 -6.54 -21.13 25.74
C LEU A 63 -6.84 -21.74 24.37
N VAL A 64 -7.95 -21.35 23.73
CA VAL A 64 -8.24 -21.71 22.34
C VAL A 64 -7.16 -21.17 21.39
N THR A 65 -6.66 -19.96 21.62
CA THR A 65 -5.55 -19.40 20.83
C THR A 65 -4.24 -20.16 21.05
N MET A 66 -3.91 -20.52 22.29
CA MET A 66 -2.72 -21.33 22.60
C MET A 66 -2.79 -22.71 21.95
N GLY A 67 -3.96 -23.36 21.99
CA GLY A 67 -4.20 -24.64 21.31
C GLY A 67 -4.03 -24.54 19.79
N LEU A 68 -4.61 -23.51 19.15
CA LEU A 68 -4.46 -23.25 17.70
C LEU A 68 -3.02 -22.90 17.29
N ASN A 69 -2.24 -22.26 18.16
CA ASN A 69 -0.83 -21.94 17.88
C ASN A 69 0.07 -23.18 18.00
N ALA A 70 -0.27 -24.11 18.90
CA ALA A 70 0.40 -25.40 19.05
C ALA A 70 0.02 -26.44 17.96
N ASP A 71 -1.18 -26.32 17.37
CA ASP A 71 -1.60 -27.08 16.20
C ASP A 71 -2.27 -26.17 15.14
N PRO A 72 -1.47 -25.51 14.28
CA PRO A 72 -1.99 -24.71 13.17
C PRO A 72 -2.75 -25.53 12.11
N GLY A 73 -2.56 -26.86 12.09
CA GLY A 73 -3.25 -27.79 11.20
C GLY A 73 -4.67 -28.13 11.65
N ARG A 74 -5.01 -27.87 12.93
CA ARG A 74 -6.32 -28.12 13.55
C ARG A 74 -6.75 -29.59 13.51
N GLN A 75 -5.78 -30.50 13.54
CA GLN A 75 -6.00 -31.95 13.47
C GLN A 75 -6.29 -32.54 14.86
N GLU A 76 -5.63 -32.02 15.90
CA GLU A 76 -5.62 -32.54 17.26
C GLU A 76 -5.98 -31.46 18.30
N LEU A 77 -6.99 -30.63 18.00
CA LEU A 77 -7.43 -29.58 18.94
C LEU A 77 -7.98 -30.15 20.26
N GLY A 78 -8.51 -31.38 20.25
CA GLY A 78 -8.93 -32.13 21.44
C GLY A 78 -7.80 -32.86 22.20
N ALA A 79 -6.53 -32.73 21.78
CA ALA A 79 -5.40 -33.29 22.54
C ALA A 79 -5.21 -32.59 23.89
N LEU A 80 -4.52 -33.26 24.81
CA LEU A 80 -4.12 -32.66 26.08
C LEU A 80 -2.99 -31.64 25.81
N ARG A 81 -3.16 -30.39 26.26
CA ARG A 81 -2.20 -29.29 26.05
C ARG A 81 -1.73 -28.74 27.38
N THR A 82 -0.48 -28.28 27.44
CA THR A 82 0.09 -27.60 28.61
C THR A 82 0.04 -26.08 28.40
N CYS A 83 -0.30 -25.32 29.43
CA CYS A 83 -0.21 -23.85 29.45
C CYS A 83 0.53 -23.38 30.71
N GLU A 84 1.30 -22.32 30.60
CA GLU A 84 1.95 -21.67 31.75
C GLU A 84 0.95 -20.79 32.51
N VAL A 85 0.93 -20.91 33.83
CA VAL A 85 0.10 -20.07 34.71
C VAL A 85 0.42 -18.59 34.49
N ARG A 86 1.72 -18.25 34.43
CA ARG A 86 2.18 -16.87 34.21
C ARG A 86 1.65 -16.25 32.91
N SER A 87 1.57 -17.04 31.84
CA SER A 87 1.05 -16.58 30.55
C SER A 87 -0.43 -16.15 30.64
N VAL A 88 -1.26 -16.93 31.33
CA VAL A 88 -2.68 -16.56 31.53
C VAL A 88 -2.84 -15.39 32.49
N LEU A 89 -2.03 -15.32 33.56
CA LEU A 89 -2.05 -14.18 34.48
C LEU A 89 -1.66 -12.88 33.77
N ALA A 90 -0.61 -12.88 32.95
CA ALA A 90 -0.23 -11.70 32.17
C ALA A 90 -1.38 -11.18 31.30
N MET A 91 -2.12 -12.07 30.62
CA MET A 91 -3.33 -11.71 29.87
C MET A 91 -4.42 -11.10 30.77
N LEU A 92 -4.68 -11.67 31.96
CA LEU A 92 -5.70 -11.15 32.88
C LEU A 92 -5.32 -9.84 33.58
N GLU A 93 -4.03 -9.50 33.63
CA GLU A 93 -3.50 -8.26 34.22
C GLU A 93 -3.55 -7.03 33.28
N VAL A 94 -4.02 -7.18 32.05
CA VAL A 94 -4.17 -6.12 31.02
C VAL A 94 -4.97 -4.89 31.49
N GLY A 95 -5.84 -5.06 32.49
CA GLY A 95 -6.59 -3.98 33.14
C GLY A 95 -5.84 -3.26 34.29
N GLY A 96 -4.55 -3.51 34.48
CA GLY A 96 -3.72 -2.92 35.54
C GLY A 96 -3.92 -3.52 36.94
N ARG A 97 -4.92 -4.41 37.11
CA ARG A 97 -5.17 -5.14 38.37
C ARG A 97 -4.44 -6.48 38.35
N ARG A 98 -3.56 -6.70 39.34
CA ARG A 98 -2.94 -8.01 39.59
C ARG A 98 -3.99 -9.11 39.78
N VAL A 99 -3.69 -10.31 39.31
CA VAL A 99 -4.61 -11.47 39.37
C VAL A 99 -3.96 -12.60 40.17
N ASP A 100 -4.69 -13.14 41.15
CA ASP A 100 -4.19 -14.26 41.94
C ASP A 100 -4.38 -15.60 41.19
N VAL A 101 -3.47 -16.53 41.44
CA VAL A 101 -3.50 -17.91 40.97
C VAL A 101 -4.81 -18.60 41.37
N THR A 102 -5.37 -18.27 42.53
CA THR A 102 -6.68 -18.79 42.99
C THR A 102 -7.82 -18.38 42.06
N GLU A 103 -7.80 -17.15 41.52
CA GLU A 103 -8.84 -16.67 40.59
C GLU A 103 -8.79 -17.43 39.26
N LEU A 104 -7.58 -17.72 38.77
CA LEU A 104 -7.38 -18.58 37.60
C LEU A 104 -7.83 -20.03 37.87
N ALA A 105 -7.51 -20.61 39.02
CA ALA A 105 -7.95 -21.96 39.36
C ALA A 105 -9.49 -22.08 39.36
N LEU A 106 -10.20 -21.11 39.95
CA LEU A 106 -11.66 -21.02 39.92
C LEU A 106 -12.21 -20.84 38.50
N SER A 107 -11.50 -20.08 37.65
CA SER A 107 -11.86 -19.89 36.24
C SER A 107 -11.78 -21.21 35.46
N LEU A 108 -10.68 -21.94 35.62
CA LEU A 108 -10.49 -23.25 34.99
C LEU A 108 -11.49 -24.30 35.51
N PHE A 109 -11.83 -24.26 36.81
CA PHE A 109 -12.86 -25.12 37.38
C PHE A 109 -14.23 -24.87 36.73
N ARG A 110 -14.68 -23.60 36.61
CA ARG A 110 -15.94 -23.26 35.93
C ARG A 110 -15.95 -23.69 34.45
N LEU A 111 -14.83 -23.53 33.74
CA LEU A 111 -14.73 -23.83 32.31
C LEU A 111 -14.61 -25.32 31.97
N PHE A 112 -13.95 -26.12 32.83
CA PHE A 112 -13.55 -27.50 32.54
C PHE A 112 -13.97 -28.53 33.60
N GLY A 113 -14.58 -28.11 34.71
CA GLY A 113 -15.04 -29.00 35.78
C GLY A 113 -13.92 -29.72 36.55
N THR A 114 -12.67 -29.27 36.42
CA THR A 114 -11.48 -29.91 36.99
C THR A 114 -10.79 -28.99 37.99
N ASP A 115 -10.39 -29.50 39.15
CA ASP A 115 -9.58 -28.77 40.12
C ASP A 115 -8.10 -28.72 39.73
N TYR A 116 -7.47 -27.57 39.91
CA TYR A 116 -6.11 -27.30 39.47
C TYR A 116 -5.19 -26.81 40.60
N ASP A 117 -4.23 -27.63 41.03
CA ASP A 117 -3.11 -27.21 41.89
C ASP A 117 -2.07 -26.41 41.07
N LEU A 118 -2.41 -25.16 40.80
CA LEU A 118 -1.58 -24.23 40.03
C LEU A 118 -0.37 -23.71 40.82
N LYS A 119 -0.42 -23.74 42.16
CA LYS A 119 0.60 -23.12 43.03
C LYS A 119 1.94 -23.85 43.00
N ARG A 120 1.93 -25.17 42.80
CA ARG A 120 3.15 -26.00 42.85
C ARG A 120 3.88 -26.16 41.51
N LYS A 121 3.17 -26.08 40.39
CA LYS A 121 3.70 -26.55 39.09
C LYS A 121 4.06 -25.44 38.11
N GLY A 122 3.56 -24.21 38.27
CA GLY A 122 3.77 -23.10 37.32
C GLY A 122 3.12 -23.30 35.94
N VAL A 123 2.65 -24.50 35.64
CA VAL A 123 1.94 -24.92 34.43
C VAL A 123 0.72 -25.77 34.80
N PHE A 124 -0.25 -25.84 33.90
CA PHE A 124 -1.39 -26.73 34.00
C PHE A 124 -1.70 -27.39 32.66
N GLN A 125 -2.43 -28.50 32.70
CA GLN A 125 -2.86 -29.23 31.50
C GLN A 125 -4.37 -29.04 31.27
N TYR A 126 -4.77 -28.78 30.03
CA TYR A 126 -6.17 -28.58 29.67
C TYR A 126 -6.48 -29.31 28.37
N ARG A 127 -7.77 -29.57 28.14
CA ARG A 127 -8.30 -30.11 26.89
C ARG A 127 -9.42 -29.19 26.41
N LEU A 128 -9.39 -28.79 25.15
CA LEU A 128 -10.52 -28.04 24.57
C LEU A 128 -11.75 -28.96 24.45
N PRO A 129 -12.96 -28.51 24.83
CA PRO A 129 -14.18 -29.31 24.70
C PRO A 129 -14.40 -29.81 23.27
N ALA A 130 -15.00 -30.99 23.12
CA ALA A 130 -15.17 -31.62 21.80
C ALA A 130 -15.96 -30.75 20.78
N TRP A 131 -16.86 -29.88 21.26
CA TRP A 131 -17.62 -28.95 20.42
C TRP A 131 -16.77 -27.83 19.80
N VAL A 132 -15.57 -27.56 20.32
CA VAL A 132 -14.68 -26.50 19.83
C VAL A 132 -14.10 -26.82 18.45
N GLN A 133 -13.71 -28.08 18.24
CA GLN A 133 -13.05 -28.52 17.01
C GLN A 133 -13.88 -28.29 15.74
N PRO A 134 -15.16 -28.71 15.63
CA PRO A 134 -15.94 -28.51 14.41
C PRO A 134 -16.18 -27.02 14.09
N LEU A 135 -16.35 -26.16 15.11
CA LEU A 135 -16.48 -24.71 14.89
C LEU A 135 -15.20 -24.11 14.30
N LEU A 136 -14.03 -24.51 14.80
CA LEU A 136 -12.73 -24.01 14.36
C LEU A 136 -12.24 -24.63 13.03
N GLN A 137 -12.78 -25.76 12.59
CA GLN A 137 -12.42 -26.38 11.30
C GLN A 137 -13.18 -25.79 10.09
N GLY A 138 -14.12 -24.86 10.30
CA GLY A 138 -14.92 -24.26 9.24
C GLY A 138 -14.10 -23.54 8.14
N THR A 139 -14.52 -23.71 6.88
CA THR A 139 -13.97 -23.01 5.70
C THR A 139 -14.51 -21.58 5.53
N GLU A 140 -15.20 -21.08 6.56
CA GLU A 140 -15.89 -19.79 6.56
C GLU A 140 -14.94 -18.58 6.53
N ARG A 141 -15.53 -17.37 6.51
CA ARG A 141 -14.78 -16.13 6.68
C ARG A 141 -14.34 -15.97 8.14
N TYR A 142 -13.20 -15.31 8.33
CA TYR A 142 -12.59 -15.08 9.63
C TYR A 142 -12.59 -13.59 9.96
N ALA A 143 -12.77 -13.26 11.24
CA ALA A 143 -12.35 -11.99 11.81
C ALA A 143 -11.25 -12.22 12.85
N HIS A 144 -10.60 -11.13 13.24
CA HIS A 144 -9.48 -11.12 14.18
C HIS A 144 -10.00 -10.57 15.52
N LEU A 145 -10.04 -11.44 16.54
CA LEU A 145 -10.50 -11.18 17.90
C LEU A 145 -9.35 -10.61 18.73
N ASP A 146 -9.47 -9.39 19.23
CA ASP A 146 -8.47 -8.79 20.13
C ASP A 146 -8.57 -9.42 21.52
N LEU A 147 -7.52 -10.15 21.93
CA LEU A 147 -7.47 -10.83 23.22
C LEU A 147 -7.30 -9.86 24.40
N ALA A 148 -6.64 -8.72 24.19
CA ALA A 148 -6.49 -7.70 25.24
C ALA A 148 -7.82 -6.97 25.48
N THR A 149 -8.59 -6.70 24.42
CA THR A 149 -9.98 -6.21 24.53
C THR A 149 -10.85 -7.21 25.31
N MET A 150 -10.79 -8.51 24.98
CA MET A 150 -11.51 -9.55 25.71
C MET A 150 -11.15 -9.59 27.21
N ALA A 151 -9.87 -9.44 27.56
CA ALA A 151 -9.39 -9.43 28.94
C ALA A 151 -9.82 -8.20 29.75
N ARG A 152 -10.13 -7.08 29.09
CA ARG A 152 -10.56 -5.83 29.73
C ARG A 152 -12.05 -5.79 30.07
N PHE A 153 -12.87 -6.54 29.35
CA PHE A 153 -14.31 -6.56 29.60
C PHE A 153 -14.63 -7.03 31.02
N LYS A 154 -15.53 -6.28 31.67
CA LYS A 154 -15.97 -6.51 33.05
C LYS A 154 -17.26 -7.34 33.05
N ARG A 155 -18.09 -7.21 32.00
CA ARG A 155 -19.39 -7.88 31.86
C ARG A 155 -19.34 -8.96 30.78
N ARG A 156 -19.91 -10.14 31.09
CA ARG A 156 -20.08 -11.26 30.15
C ARG A 156 -20.80 -10.82 28.86
N ALA A 157 -21.77 -9.92 28.99
CA ALA A 157 -22.52 -9.35 27.87
C ALA A 157 -21.60 -8.61 26.87
N SER A 158 -20.58 -7.88 27.33
CA SER A 158 -19.60 -7.19 26.47
C SER A 158 -18.81 -8.18 25.62
N SER A 159 -18.27 -9.24 26.25
CA SER A 159 -17.50 -10.30 25.58
C SER A 159 -18.34 -11.00 24.50
N MET A 160 -19.59 -11.30 24.79
CA MET A 160 -20.49 -11.99 23.84
C MET A 160 -20.96 -11.07 22.71
N LEU A 161 -21.32 -9.81 23.01
CA LEU A 161 -21.72 -8.84 21.99
C LEU A 161 -20.56 -8.53 21.04
N TYR A 162 -19.35 -8.37 21.57
CA TYR A 162 -18.14 -8.16 20.77
C TYR A 162 -17.84 -9.34 19.83
N ARG A 163 -17.90 -10.59 20.33
CA ARG A 163 -17.81 -11.80 19.50
C ARG A 163 -18.88 -11.82 18.41
N HIS A 164 -20.14 -11.56 18.76
CA HIS A 164 -21.26 -11.57 17.80
C HIS A 164 -21.11 -10.51 16.69
N VAL A 165 -20.74 -9.27 17.06
CA VAL A 165 -20.47 -8.20 16.08
C VAL A 165 -19.28 -8.55 15.18
N LEU A 166 -18.21 -9.13 15.73
CA LEU A 166 -17.10 -9.64 14.92
C LEU A 166 -17.51 -10.77 13.96
N GLY A 167 -18.48 -11.62 14.33
CA GLY A 167 -19.05 -12.63 13.44
C GLY A 167 -19.70 -12.00 12.21
N HIS A 168 -20.45 -10.90 12.39
CA HIS A 168 -21.01 -10.13 11.28
C HIS A 168 -19.93 -9.41 10.46
N VAL A 169 -18.91 -8.82 11.10
CA VAL A 169 -17.73 -8.24 10.42
C VAL A 169 -17.05 -9.28 9.52
N ALA A 170 -16.85 -10.51 10.01
CA ALA A 170 -16.31 -11.63 9.24
C ALA A 170 -17.22 -12.00 8.06
N LYS A 171 -18.51 -12.21 8.32
CA LYS A 171 -19.50 -12.64 7.32
C LYS A 171 -19.66 -11.61 6.20
N ALA A 172 -19.82 -10.34 6.53
CA ALA A 172 -19.97 -9.25 5.56
C ALA A 172 -18.65 -8.78 4.93
N TRP A 173 -17.49 -9.25 5.43
CA TRP A 173 -16.14 -8.84 5.00
C TRP A 173 -15.87 -7.34 5.20
N LEU A 174 -16.36 -6.78 6.31
CA LEU A 174 -16.20 -5.36 6.60
C LEU A 174 -14.71 -5.03 6.82
N LYS A 175 -14.31 -3.88 6.30
CA LYS A 175 -12.97 -3.30 6.38
C LYS A 175 -13.13 -1.80 6.56
N PHE A 176 -12.12 -1.17 7.16
CA PHE A 176 -12.04 0.28 7.16
C PHE A 176 -11.99 0.80 5.71
N ALA A 177 -12.91 1.70 5.39
CA ALA A 177 -12.97 2.45 4.15
C ALA A 177 -13.38 3.89 4.51
N PRO A 178 -12.64 4.93 4.08
CA PRO A 178 -12.92 6.31 4.47
C PRO A 178 -14.31 6.77 4.01
N GLY A 179 -15.09 7.34 4.93
CA GLY A 179 -16.45 7.82 4.64
C GLY A 179 -17.45 6.72 4.28
N ALA A 180 -17.16 5.45 4.57
CA ALA A 180 -18.12 4.37 4.34
C ALA A 180 -19.26 4.42 5.37
N GLU A 181 -20.48 4.18 4.89
CA GLU A 181 -21.68 4.08 5.72
C GLU A 181 -21.56 2.95 6.76
N PRO A 182 -22.09 3.13 7.99
CA PRO A 182 -22.14 2.06 8.98
C PRO A 182 -22.93 0.85 8.49
N TYR A 183 -22.42 -0.36 8.79
CA TYR A 183 -23.14 -1.60 8.52
C TYR A 183 -24.18 -1.85 9.61
N ALA A 184 -25.46 -1.97 9.25
CA ALA A 184 -26.53 -2.30 10.17
C ALA A 184 -26.57 -3.81 10.47
N ILE A 185 -26.68 -4.16 11.76
CA ILE A 185 -27.01 -5.50 12.23
C ILE A 185 -28.36 -5.40 12.95
N ASP A 186 -29.42 -5.81 12.27
CA ASP A 186 -30.78 -5.79 12.82
C ASP A 186 -31.07 -7.08 13.59
N MET A 187 -31.57 -6.93 14.82
CA MET A 187 -31.85 -8.05 15.74
C MET A 187 -33.15 -7.84 16.50
N THR A 188 -33.91 -8.91 16.69
CA THR A 188 -35.03 -8.91 17.64
C THR A 188 -34.51 -8.96 19.10
N PRO A 189 -35.30 -8.50 20.09
CA PRO A 189 -34.93 -8.63 21.49
C PRO A 189 -34.60 -10.07 21.91
N ALA A 190 -35.32 -11.07 21.37
CA ALA A 190 -35.07 -12.48 21.65
C ALA A 190 -33.72 -12.98 21.09
N GLN A 191 -33.34 -12.55 19.87
CA GLN A 191 -32.03 -12.88 19.31
C GLN A 191 -30.89 -12.26 20.15
N LEU A 192 -31.07 -11.02 20.61
CA LEU A 192 -30.09 -10.36 21.45
C LEU A 192 -29.98 -10.97 22.85
N ALA A 193 -31.11 -11.40 23.45
CA ALA A 193 -31.13 -12.14 24.70
C ALA A 193 -30.38 -13.49 24.60
N ALA A 194 -30.51 -14.19 23.47
CA ALA A 194 -29.78 -15.42 23.20
C ALA A 194 -28.25 -15.18 23.16
N VAL A 195 -27.79 -14.07 22.54
CA VAL A 195 -26.36 -13.68 22.55
C VAL A 195 -25.86 -13.44 23.97
N PHE A 196 -26.68 -12.85 24.85
CA PHE A 196 -26.32 -12.63 26.26
C PHE A 196 -26.46 -13.88 27.16
N GLY A 197 -27.02 -14.97 26.63
CA GLY A 197 -27.34 -16.18 27.40
C GLY A 197 -28.39 -15.92 28.49
N ILE A 198 -29.40 -15.08 28.20
CA ILE A 198 -30.52 -14.79 29.10
C ILE A 198 -31.66 -15.76 28.78
N PRO A 199 -32.05 -16.67 29.70
CA PRO A 199 -33.17 -17.58 29.49
C PRO A 199 -34.53 -16.93 29.82
N GLY A 200 -35.60 -17.44 29.21
CA GLY A 200 -36.98 -17.20 29.64
C GLY A 200 -37.60 -15.87 29.18
N ASP A 201 -38.64 -15.44 29.92
CA ASP A 201 -39.46 -14.27 29.58
C ASP A 201 -38.68 -12.96 29.68
N LEU A 202 -38.54 -12.30 28.53
CA LEU A 202 -37.62 -11.18 28.36
C LEU A 202 -38.28 -9.82 28.62
N HIS A 203 -38.04 -9.23 29.80
CA HIS A 203 -38.33 -7.80 29.99
C HIS A 203 -37.30 -6.95 29.22
N VAL A 204 -37.62 -6.60 27.97
CA VAL A 204 -36.74 -5.88 27.02
C VAL A 204 -36.04 -4.67 27.64
N GLY A 205 -36.75 -3.82 28.41
CA GLY A 205 -36.15 -2.66 29.08
C GLY A 205 -35.07 -3.00 30.14
N GLN A 206 -35.21 -4.10 30.86
CA GLN A 206 -34.20 -4.55 31.84
C GLN A 206 -33.01 -5.19 31.12
N MET A 207 -33.23 -5.96 30.05
CA MET A 207 -32.14 -6.42 29.18
C MET A 207 -31.33 -5.24 28.65
N ARG A 208 -32.01 -4.18 28.18
CA ARG A 208 -31.37 -2.99 27.63
C ARG A 208 -30.47 -2.29 28.65
N LEU A 209 -31.05 -1.93 29.81
CA LEU A 209 -30.37 -1.17 30.86
C LEU A 209 -29.27 -1.97 31.58
N ARG A 210 -29.45 -3.28 31.78
CA ARG A 210 -28.50 -4.12 32.55
C ARG A 210 -27.42 -4.78 31.69
N HIS A 211 -27.68 -5.04 30.41
CA HIS A 211 -26.79 -5.82 29.55
C HIS A 211 -26.36 -5.06 28.28
N LEU A 212 -27.29 -4.50 27.49
CA LEU A 212 -26.95 -3.88 26.21
C LEU A 212 -26.20 -2.55 26.35
N GLU A 213 -26.78 -1.56 27.02
CA GLU A 213 -26.14 -0.25 27.19
C GLU A 213 -24.77 -0.35 27.89
N PRO A 214 -24.61 -1.15 28.97
CA PRO A 214 -23.31 -1.27 29.63
C PRO A 214 -22.28 -2.06 28.81
N ALA A 215 -22.70 -3.01 27.97
CA ALA A 215 -21.83 -3.69 27.03
C ALA A 215 -21.35 -2.75 25.91
N LEU A 216 -22.24 -1.92 25.36
CA LEU A 216 -21.89 -0.91 24.36
C LEU A 216 -20.93 0.14 24.93
N ALA A 217 -21.12 0.56 26.18
CA ALA A 217 -20.20 1.47 26.88
C ALA A 217 -18.79 0.87 27.05
N GLU A 218 -18.68 -0.38 27.52
CA GLU A 218 -17.39 -1.09 27.59
C GLU A 218 -16.76 -1.31 26.20
N MET A 219 -17.56 -1.60 25.17
CA MET A 219 -17.07 -1.73 23.81
C MET A 219 -16.53 -0.39 23.28
N ALA A 220 -17.17 0.73 23.56
CA ALA A 220 -16.68 2.06 23.19
C ALA A 220 -15.38 2.45 23.92
N GLU A 221 -15.17 1.95 25.16
CA GLU A 221 -13.94 2.18 25.94
C GLU A 221 -12.75 1.32 25.47
N HIS A 222 -13.00 0.11 24.97
CA HIS A 222 -11.95 -0.90 24.77
C HIS A 222 -11.74 -1.35 23.32
N VAL A 223 -12.76 -1.35 22.47
CA VAL A 223 -12.66 -1.85 21.09
C VAL A 223 -12.06 -0.80 20.16
N THR A 224 -10.86 -1.04 19.64
CA THR A 224 -10.19 -0.12 18.71
C THR A 224 -10.53 -0.36 17.23
N THR A 225 -11.16 -1.49 16.89
CA THR A 225 -11.34 -1.94 15.49
C THR A 225 -12.60 -1.39 14.82
N PHE A 226 -13.64 -1.11 15.60
CA PHE A 226 -14.91 -0.57 15.13
C PHE A 226 -15.65 0.13 16.28
N ALA A 227 -16.50 1.09 15.94
CA ALA A 227 -17.48 1.69 16.83
C ALA A 227 -18.87 1.11 16.56
N VAL A 228 -19.71 1.01 17.59
CA VAL A 228 -21.11 0.57 17.48
C VAL A 228 -22.02 1.65 18.03
N THR A 229 -23.04 2.06 17.26
CA THR A 229 -24.16 2.87 17.76
C THR A 229 -25.45 2.06 17.72
N LEU A 230 -26.39 2.39 18.60
CA LEU A 230 -27.65 1.67 18.77
C LEU A 230 -28.82 2.53 18.30
N ASP A 231 -29.59 2.02 17.33
CA ASP A 231 -30.94 2.50 17.06
C ASP A 231 -31.97 1.50 17.60
N GLU A 232 -33.14 2.00 17.97
CA GLU A 232 -34.26 1.21 18.48
C GLU A 232 -35.47 1.38 17.56
N ASP A 233 -35.97 0.28 16.98
CA ASP A 233 -37.26 0.27 16.29
C ASP A 233 -38.39 0.20 17.34
N LYS A 234 -39.26 1.22 17.35
CA LYS A 234 -40.29 1.44 18.36
C LYS A 234 -41.67 1.54 17.74
N VAL A 235 -42.60 0.78 18.30
CA VAL A 235 -44.03 0.92 18.03
C VAL A 235 -44.72 1.34 19.32
N GLY A 236 -45.06 2.63 19.40
CA GLY A 236 -45.48 3.25 20.65
C GLY A 236 -44.35 3.23 21.69
N ARG A 237 -44.60 2.63 22.86
CA ARG A 237 -43.60 2.46 23.93
C ARG A 237 -42.81 1.13 23.84
N ALA A 238 -43.21 0.21 22.96
CA ALA A 238 -42.57 -1.10 22.85
C ALA A 238 -41.43 -1.07 21.82
N VAL A 239 -40.25 -1.56 22.21
CA VAL A 239 -39.12 -1.79 21.29
C VAL A 239 -39.32 -3.14 20.60
N LYS A 240 -39.46 -3.13 19.27
CA LYS A 240 -39.62 -4.34 18.44
C LYS A 240 -38.30 -4.90 17.93
N GLY A 241 -37.30 -4.04 17.74
CA GLY A 241 -36.00 -4.42 17.21
C GLY A 241 -34.90 -3.44 17.64
N PHE A 242 -33.66 -3.92 17.55
CA PHE A 242 -32.45 -3.14 17.74
C PHE A 242 -31.65 -3.18 16.44
N SER A 243 -31.16 -2.03 15.98
CA SER A 243 -30.19 -1.96 14.88
C SER A 243 -28.85 -1.51 15.42
N LEU A 244 -27.85 -2.40 15.40
CA LEU A 244 -26.48 -2.09 15.78
C LEU A 244 -25.75 -1.60 14.53
N ARG A 245 -25.50 -0.29 14.43
CA ARG A 245 -24.73 0.30 13.35
C ARG A 245 -23.24 0.22 13.64
N VAL A 246 -22.54 -0.62 12.88
CA VAL A 246 -21.10 -0.89 13.03
C VAL A 246 -20.31 -0.05 12.03
N ARG A 247 -19.50 0.88 12.54
CA ARG A 247 -18.56 1.68 11.74
C ARG A 247 -17.15 1.19 11.99
N MET A 248 -16.49 0.65 10.96
CA MET A 248 -15.09 0.26 11.04
C MET A 248 -14.20 1.48 11.31
N LEU A 249 -13.26 1.35 12.23
CA LEU A 249 -12.28 2.41 12.56
C LEU A 249 -10.95 2.15 11.82
N PRO A 250 -10.10 3.19 11.62
CA PRO A 250 -8.78 2.96 11.05
C PRO A 250 -7.95 2.03 11.95
N PRO A 251 -7.18 1.09 11.39
CA PRO A 251 -6.33 0.22 12.19
C PRO A 251 -5.24 1.02 12.90
N THR A 252 -5.38 1.22 14.21
CA THR A 252 -4.47 2.04 15.03
C THR A 252 -3.10 1.39 15.25
N ARG A 253 -3.02 0.06 15.22
CA ARG A 253 -1.80 -0.73 15.48
C ARG A 253 -1.15 -1.17 14.16
N MET A 254 0.11 -0.80 13.96
CA MET A 254 0.89 -1.21 12.79
C MET A 254 1.33 -2.68 12.90
N GLU A 255 1.51 -3.18 14.12
CA GLU A 255 1.98 -4.52 14.45
C GLU A 255 0.97 -5.59 14.02
N THR A 256 -0.32 -5.33 14.21
CA THR A 256 -1.42 -6.21 13.80
C THR A 256 -1.93 -5.93 12.38
N ALA A 257 -1.38 -4.95 11.67
CA ALA A 257 -1.68 -4.74 10.26
C ALA A 257 -1.21 -5.93 9.41
N ALA A 258 -2.14 -6.51 8.64
CA ALA A 258 -1.82 -7.61 7.72
C ALA A 258 -0.81 -7.17 6.65
N VAL A 259 0.18 -8.01 6.37
CA VAL A 259 1.13 -7.82 5.27
C VAL A 259 0.63 -8.61 4.06
N ARG A 260 0.34 -7.93 2.95
CA ARG A 260 0.12 -8.58 1.64
C ARG A 260 1.40 -8.60 0.81
N LEU A 261 1.38 -9.43 -0.24
CA LEU A 261 2.38 -9.46 -1.31
C LEU A 261 2.23 -8.20 -2.19
N ILE A 262 2.59 -7.04 -1.64
CA ILE A 262 3.13 -5.93 -2.44
C ILE A 262 4.64 -6.16 -2.42
N ASP A 263 5.33 -6.02 -3.55
CA ASP A 263 6.76 -6.30 -3.58
C ASP A 263 7.52 -5.22 -2.80
N LYS A 264 8.74 -5.53 -2.35
CA LYS A 264 9.65 -4.50 -1.84
C LYS A 264 10.20 -3.64 -2.97
N GLY A 265 10.30 -4.20 -4.19
CA GLY A 265 10.66 -3.49 -5.43
C GLY A 265 9.77 -2.27 -5.69
N ASP A 266 8.46 -2.40 -5.46
CA ASP A 266 7.47 -1.31 -5.56
C ASP A 266 7.85 -0.05 -4.73
N PHE A 267 8.72 -0.20 -3.71
CA PHE A 267 9.15 0.87 -2.82
C PHE A 267 10.64 1.27 -3.00
N GLU A 268 11.30 0.87 -4.09
CA GLU A 268 12.69 1.27 -4.39
C GLU A 268 12.90 2.78 -4.46
N PHE A 269 11.84 3.54 -4.76
CA PHE A 269 11.90 5.01 -4.69
C PHE A 269 12.35 5.53 -3.31
N LEU A 270 12.10 4.81 -2.21
CA LEU A 270 12.60 5.17 -0.87
C LEU A 270 14.13 5.06 -0.77
N HIS A 271 14.73 4.10 -1.47
CA HIS A 271 16.19 3.98 -1.57
C HIS A 271 16.78 5.10 -2.42
N ALA A 272 16.08 5.53 -3.47
CA ALA A 272 16.46 6.72 -4.27
C ALA A 272 16.22 8.07 -3.54
N HIS A 273 15.32 8.11 -2.55
CA HIS A 273 14.92 9.33 -1.84
C HIS A 273 15.09 9.20 -0.31
N PRO A 274 16.30 8.93 0.21
CA PRO A 274 16.53 8.77 1.64
C PRO A 274 16.25 10.06 2.42
N ASP A 275 15.80 9.91 3.66
CA ASP A 275 15.84 10.95 4.71
C ASP A 275 16.75 10.48 5.86
N VAL A 276 17.05 11.39 6.78
CA VAL A 276 17.84 11.11 7.99
C VAL A 276 17.17 10.02 8.85
N PRO A 277 17.94 9.20 9.60
CA PRO A 277 17.39 8.06 10.34
C PRO A 277 16.21 8.39 11.26
N ALA A 278 16.21 9.58 11.88
CA ALA A 278 15.14 10.04 12.78
C ALA A 278 13.77 10.18 12.10
N TYR A 279 13.72 10.50 10.80
CA TYR A 279 12.47 10.75 10.06
C TYR A 279 12.15 9.70 9.00
N ARG A 280 13.02 8.68 8.85
CA ARG A 280 12.95 7.68 7.79
C ARG A 280 11.89 6.62 8.09
N VAL A 281 10.84 6.60 7.26
CA VAL A 281 9.85 5.52 7.21
C VAL A 281 10.41 4.32 6.42
N LYS A 282 10.16 3.09 6.89
CA LYS A 282 10.62 1.86 6.23
C LYS A 282 9.64 1.41 5.14
N ALA A 283 10.15 0.78 4.07
CA ALA A 283 9.32 0.16 3.03
C ALA A 283 8.29 -0.85 3.59
N SER A 284 8.65 -1.60 4.63
CA SER A 284 7.73 -2.52 5.33
C SER A 284 6.50 -1.84 5.92
N THR A 285 6.63 -0.57 6.33
CA THR A 285 5.54 0.25 6.87
C THR A 285 4.59 0.67 5.75
N LEU A 286 5.12 1.00 4.56
CA LEU A 286 4.33 1.31 3.37
C LEU A 286 3.59 0.06 2.82
N VAL A 287 4.23 -1.11 2.79
CA VAL A 287 3.59 -2.40 2.43
C VAL A 287 2.40 -2.70 3.35
N LYS A 288 2.57 -2.50 4.67
CA LYS A 288 1.48 -2.64 5.65
C LYS A 288 0.37 -1.62 5.40
N LEU A 289 0.71 -0.37 5.10
CA LEU A 289 -0.26 0.71 4.84
C LEU A 289 -1.14 0.36 3.64
N GLY A 290 -0.53 -0.08 2.54
CA GLY A 290 -1.25 -0.49 1.32
C GLY A 290 -2.16 -1.71 1.51
N SER A 291 -1.85 -2.54 2.52
CA SER A 291 -2.65 -3.71 2.89
C SER A 291 -3.81 -3.39 3.84
N ALA A 292 -3.63 -2.37 4.69
CA ALA A 292 -4.56 -1.91 5.70
C ALA A 292 -5.65 -0.97 5.13
N LEU A 293 -5.26 -0.07 4.22
CA LEU A 293 -6.14 0.89 3.59
C LEU A 293 -6.73 0.37 2.27
N THR A 294 -7.88 0.94 1.89
CA THR A 294 -8.57 0.65 0.63
C THR A 294 -8.35 1.77 -0.37
N SER A 295 -8.15 1.44 -1.64
CA SER A 295 -8.03 2.46 -2.69
C SER A 295 -9.29 3.33 -2.79
N ARG A 296 -9.08 4.66 -2.90
CA ARG A 296 -10.13 5.63 -3.23
C ARG A 296 -10.39 5.66 -4.74
N ILE A 297 -9.35 5.37 -5.54
CA ILE A 297 -9.42 5.33 -7.01
C ILE A 297 -10.08 4.03 -7.49
N LEU A 298 -9.55 2.87 -7.08
CA LEU A 298 -10.16 1.57 -7.37
C LEU A 298 -11.26 1.25 -6.34
N ARG A 299 -12.39 1.95 -6.47
CA ARG A 299 -13.61 1.70 -5.68
C ARG A 299 -13.96 0.22 -5.68
N ALA A 300 -14.43 -0.28 -4.54
CA ALA A 300 -15.00 -1.61 -4.46
C ALA A 300 -16.20 -1.72 -5.42
N GLY A 301 -16.37 -2.89 -6.05
CA GLY A 301 -17.57 -3.21 -6.80
C GLY A 301 -18.81 -3.33 -5.89
N PRO A 302 -19.97 -3.78 -6.42
CA PRO A 302 -21.19 -3.95 -5.63
C PRO A 302 -20.98 -4.83 -4.38
N ALA A 303 -21.88 -4.67 -3.41
CA ALA A 303 -21.78 -5.25 -2.07
C ALA A 303 -21.29 -6.71 -2.07
N GLY A 304 -20.21 -6.98 -1.32
CA GLY A 304 -19.52 -8.27 -1.29
C GLY A 304 -18.29 -8.39 -2.21
N THR A 305 -18.02 -7.42 -3.08
CA THR A 305 -16.77 -7.36 -3.85
C THR A 305 -15.58 -7.04 -2.93
N LYS A 306 -14.46 -7.76 -3.06
CA LYS A 306 -13.26 -7.51 -2.24
C LYS A 306 -12.77 -6.07 -2.45
N PRO A 307 -12.65 -5.23 -1.40
CA PRO A 307 -12.08 -3.91 -1.54
C PRO A 307 -10.61 -4.02 -1.96
N LYS A 308 -10.24 -3.19 -2.93
CA LYS A 308 -8.90 -3.18 -3.52
C LYS A 308 -7.91 -2.54 -2.52
N PRO A 309 -6.68 -3.09 -2.39
CA PRO A 309 -5.64 -2.45 -1.59
C PRO A 309 -5.35 -1.04 -2.13
N LEU A 310 -4.76 -0.18 -1.30
CA LEU A 310 -4.29 1.15 -1.69
C LEU A 310 -3.28 1.05 -2.86
N LEU A 311 -3.30 1.98 -3.80
CA LEU A 311 -2.39 1.96 -4.96
C LEU A 311 -1.00 2.48 -4.59
N ASN A 312 0.00 2.16 -5.40
CA ASN A 312 1.35 2.69 -5.21
C ASN A 312 1.35 4.24 -5.26
N SER A 313 0.67 4.92 -6.20
CA SER A 313 0.55 6.40 -6.17
C SER A 313 -0.17 6.93 -4.93
N GLU A 314 -1.17 6.23 -4.40
CA GLU A 314 -1.88 6.65 -3.20
C GLU A 314 -0.95 6.55 -1.98
N ILE A 315 -0.15 5.48 -1.88
CA ILE A 315 0.90 5.33 -0.85
C ILE A 315 1.99 6.39 -1.03
N HIS A 316 2.46 6.65 -2.26
CA HIS A 316 3.45 7.69 -2.56
C HIS A 316 2.90 9.08 -2.24
N THR A 317 1.60 9.32 -2.47
CA THR A 317 0.92 10.58 -2.14
C THR A 317 0.90 10.77 -0.64
N LEU A 318 0.49 9.75 0.13
CA LEU A 318 0.58 9.81 1.60
C LEU A 318 2.03 10.02 2.08
N HIS A 319 3.03 9.37 1.48
CA HIS A 319 4.44 9.63 1.81
C HIS A 319 4.90 11.07 1.47
N ARG A 320 4.40 11.68 0.39
CA ARG A 320 4.69 13.09 0.05
C ARG A 320 4.00 14.06 1.01
N LEU A 321 2.76 13.77 1.42
CA LEU A 321 2.03 14.56 2.41
C LEU A 321 2.65 14.42 3.81
N TRP A 322 3.22 13.26 4.14
CA TRP A 322 4.06 13.07 5.33
C TRP A 322 5.28 14.00 5.35
N LEU A 323 5.98 14.15 4.21
CA LEU A 323 7.09 15.11 4.11
C LEU A 323 6.62 16.56 4.33
N VAL A 324 5.41 16.91 3.88
CA VAL A 324 4.80 18.23 4.15
C VAL A 324 4.48 18.39 5.65
N ALA A 325 3.87 17.40 6.29
CA ALA A 325 3.60 17.41 7.72
C ALA A 325 4.89 17.51 8.57
N LEU A 326 5.96 16.81 8.16
CA LEU A 326 7.29 16.95 8.76
C LEU A 326 7.90 18.34 8.52
N HIS A 327 7.70 18.93 7.34
CA HIS A 327 8.25 20.25 7.03
C HIS A 327 7.61 21.32 7.91
N GLU A 328 6.27 21.34 7.95
CA GLU A 328 5.43 22.16 8.84
C GLU A 328 5.85 22.01 10.31
N ALA A 329 6.01 20.76 10.77
CA ALA A 329 6.42 20.48 12.14
C ALA A 329 7.83 20.99 12.50
N VAL A 330 8.75 21.01 11.54
CA VAL A 330 10.15 21.45 11.74
C VAL A 330 10.32 22.96 11.57
N THR A 331 9.56 23.62 10.69
CA THR A 331 9.64 25.09 10.51
C THR A 331 8.71 25.87 11.41
N GLY A 332 7.63 25.26 11.89
CA GLY A 332 6.54 25.96 12.55
C GLY A 332 5.55 26.64 11.58
N GLU A 333 5.74 26.49 10.27
CA GLU A 333 4.92 27.15 9.25
C GLU A 333 3.69 26.30 8.90
N ALA A 334 2.54 26.67 9.45
CA ALA A 334 1.27 25.98 9.24
C ALA A 334 0.85 25.98 7.76
N VAL A 335 0.69 24.78 7.17
CA VAL A 335 0.14 24.64 5.82
C VAL A 335 -1.39 24.69 5.85
N THR A 336 -1.98 24.15 6.93
CA THR A 336 -3.41 24.16 7.27
C THR A 336 -3.58 24.40 8.78
N PRO A 337 -4.77 24.83 9.26
CA PRO A 337 -5.05 24.93 10.70
C PRO A 337 -4.87 23.60 11.45
N GLY A 338 -5.00 22.46 10.75
CA GLY A 338 -4.74 21.14 11.31
C GLY A 338 -3.31 20.92 11.84
N MET A 339 -2.38 21.85 11.64
CA MET A 339 -1.08 21.86 12.33
C MET A 339 -1.21 21.88 13.85
N THR A 340 -2.08 22.75 14.38
CA THR A 340 -2.25 22.97 15.83
C THR A 340 -3.27 22.01 16.44
N ASP A 341 -4.32 21.70 15.68
CA ASP A 341 -5.53 21.10 16.22
C ASP A 341 -5.51 19.56 16.21
N ARG A 342 -4.57 18.95 15.45
CA ARG A 342 -4.53 17.49 15.24
C ARG A 342 -3.43 16.81 16.05
N ALA A 343 -3.77 15.65 16.60
CA ALA A 343 -2.92 14.86 17.49
C ALA A 343 -1.62 14.31 16.87
N HIS A 344 -1.47 14.38 15.54
CA HIS A 344 -0.35 13.83 14.78
C HIS A 344 0.26 14.85 13.79
N ARG A 345 0.20 16.14 14.13
CA ARG A 345 0.72 17.26 13.33
C ARG A 345 1.54 18.25 14.18
N GLY A 346 2.27 19.15 13.54
CA GLY A 346 3.08 20.16 14.23
C GLY A 346 4.03 19.55 15.28
N ALA A 347 4.12 20.18 16.46
CA ALA A 347 4.96 19.70 17.56
C ALA A 347 4.55 18.31 18.09
N SER A 348 3.26 17.96 18.07
CA SER A 348 2.78 16.65 18.51
C SER A 348 3.30 15.51 17.63
N LEU A 349 3.54 15.79 16.34
CA LEU A 349 4.15 14.84 15.44
C LEU A 349 5.61 14.54 15.81
N LEU A 350 6.40 15.57 16.12
CA LEU A 350 7.80 15.40 16.53
C LEU A 350 7.91 14.59 17.84
N ALA A 351 7.08 14.90 18.83
CA ALA A 351 7.01 14.14 20.08
C ALA A 351 6.59 12.66 19.86
N SER A 352 5.72 12.41 18.88
CA SER A 352 5.34 11.04 18.47
C SER A 352 6.50 10.29 17.81
N ILE A 353 7.29 10.96 16.98
CA ILE A 353 8.50 10.40 16.34
C ILE A 353 9.56 10.08 17.38
N GLU A 354 9.81 10.98 18.35
CA GLU A 354 10.79 10.79 19.42
C GLU A 354 10.39 9.62 20.34
N SER A 355 9.12 9.56 20.77
CA SER A 355 8.64 8.54 21.71
C SER A 355 8.37 7.17 21.10
N LYS A 356 7.97 7.08 19.82
CA LYS A 356 7.49 5.83 19.18
C LYS A 356 8.25 5.45 17.91
N GLY A 357 9.14 6.32 17.41
CA GLY A 357 9.85 6.16 16.15
C GLY A 357 9.04 6.59 14.91
N PRO A 358 9.72 6.88 13.79
CA PRO A 358 9.09 7.44 12.59
C PRO A 358 8.05 6.52 11.95
N ASP A 359 8.23 5.19 11.99
CA ASP A 359 7.28 4.24 11.42
C ASP A 359 5.89 4.30 12.10
N ARG A 360 5.86 4.33 13.44
CA ARG A 360 4.62 4.40 14.23
C ARG A 360 3.97 5.78 14.14
N ALA A 361 4.78 6.85 14.14
CA ALA A 361 4.28 8.21 13.97
C ALA A 361 3.66 8.42 12.58
N PHE A 362 4.33 7.97 11.52
CA PHE A 362 3.79 7.97 10.16
C PHE A 362 2.51 7.14 10.04
N TRP A 363 2.45 5.96 10.66
CA TRP A 363 1.25 5.13 10.67
C TRP A 363 0.05 5.87 11.28
N ALA A 364 0.23 6.45 12.47
CA ALA A 364 -0.81 7.17 13.18
C ALA A 364 -1.26 8.44 12.41
N TRP A 365 -0.32 9.22 11.89
CA TRP A 365 -0.59 10.37 11.01
C TRP A 365 -1.37 9.95 9.74
N ALA A 366 -0.96 8.86 9.07
CA ALA A 366 -1.60 8.42 7.85
C ALA A 366 -3.04 7.92 8.09
N MET A 367 -3.31 7.29 9.24
CA MET A 367 -4.67 6.90 9.62
C MET A 367 -5.56 8.12 9.91
N ASP A 368 -5.03 9.12 10.61
CA ASP A 368 -5.76 10.36 10.91
C ASP A 368 -6.05 11.17 9.63
N GLU A 369 -5.06 11.40 8.77
CA GLU A 369 -5.24 12.09 7.47
C GLU A 369 -6.17 11.33 6.51
N VAL A 370 -6.23 9.99 6.62
CA VAL A 370 -7.15 9.18 5.80
C VAL A 370 -8.58 9.19 6.34
N GLN A 371 -8.76 9.28 7.67
CA GLN A 371 -10.06 9.40 8.33
C GLN A 371 -10.65 10.80 8.18
N ASN A 372 -9.86 11.84 8.46
CA ASN A 372 -10.22 13.25 8.38
C ASN A 372 -9.21 13.94 7.43
N PRO A 373 -9.47 14.04 6.12
CA PRO A 373 -8.52 14.64 5.18
C PRO A 373 -8.39 16.16 5.36
N ASP A 374 -7.15 16.65 5.37
CA ASP A 374 -6.81 18.07 5.60
C ASP A 374 -5.66 18.50 4.69
N LEU A 375 -4.55 17.75 4.69
CA LEU A 375 -3.47 17.98 3.73
C LEU A 375 -3.85 17.51 2.32
N VAL A 376 -4.62 16.43 2.16
CA VAL A 376 -5.03 15.93 0.84
C VAL A 376 -5.77 17.02 0.03
N PRO A 377 -6.84 17.69 0.53
CA PRO A 377 -7.52 18.75 -0.22
C PRO A 377 -6.65 20.01 -0.39
N ALA A 378 -5.92 20.42 0.65
CA ALA A 378 -5.07 21.61 0.59
C ALA A 378 -3.97 21.51 -0.47
N MET A 379 -3.42 20.30 -0.68
CA MET A 379 -2.31 20.08 -1.62
C MET A 379 -2.74 19.90 -3.08
N GLU A 380 -4.04 19.72 -3.40
CA GLU A 380 -4.50 19.64 -4.81
C GLU A 380 -4.12 20.90 -5.61
N ASN A 381 -3.98 22.06 -4.95
CA ASN A 381 -3.62 23.33 -5.57
C ASN A 381 -2.25 23.90 -5.13
N ARG A 382 -1.53 23.25 -4.22
CA ARG A 382 -0.33 23.79 -3.53
C ARG A 382 0.94 22.97 -3.77
N PHE A 383 1.20 22.59 -5.03
CA PHE A 383 2.39 21.81 -5.43
C PHE A 383 3.74 22.38 -4.99
N ARG A 384 3.83 23.70 -4.73
CA ARG A 384 5.04 24.37 -4.22
C ARG A 384 5.44 23.87 -2.82
N ASP A 385 4.48 23.62 -1.95
CA ASP A 385 4.75 23.24 -0.56
C ASP A 385 5.26 21.79 -0.49
N VAL A 386 4.73 20.93 -1.37
CA VAL A 386 5.25 19.57 -1.59
C VAL A 386 6.68 19.59 -2.15
N ALA A 387 7.02 20.56 -3.00
CA ALA A 387 8.38 20.74 -3.51
C ALA A 387 9.34 21.29 -2.44
N ALA A 388 8.89 22.25 -1.62
CA ALA A 388 9.64 22.77 -0.47
C ALA A 388 9.95 21.66 0.54
N ALA A 389 8.97 20.81 0.85
CA ALA A 389 9.14 19.65 1.74
C ALA A 389 10.18 18.63 1.22
N ASP A 390 10.17 18.30 -0.08
CA ASP A 390 11.20 17.41 -0.65
C ASP A 390 12.58 18.09 -0.70
N MET A 391 12.65 19.40 -0.94
CA MET A 391 13.90 20.15 -0.83
C MET A 391 14.44 20.13 0.61
N ALA A 392 13.58 20.37 1.61
CA ALA A 392 13.95 20.28 3.03
C ALA A 392 14.50 18.89 3.39
N ARG A 393 13.86 17.80 2.91
CA ARG A 393 14.39 16.42 3.02
C ARG A 393 15.79 16.31 2.42
N ARG A 394 16.00 16.77 1.18
CA ARG A 394 17.32 16.73 0.51
C ARG A 394 18.38 17.49 1.30
N HIS A 395 18.04 18.64 1.88
CA HIS A 395 18.94 19.42 2.72
C HIS A 395 19.30 18.69 4.02
N ARG A 396 18.33 18.09 4.73
CA ARG A 396 18.58 17.25 5.91
C ARG A 396 19.51 16.08 5.59
N TRP A 397 19.23 15.35 4.51
CA TRP A 397 20.06 14.19 4.11
C TRP A 397 21.51 14.59 3.80
N ARG A 398 21.71 15.68 3.04
CA ARG A 398 23.06 16.20 2.72
C ARG A 398 23.82 16.66 3.97
N ALA A 399 23.14 17.26 4.94
CA ALA A 399 23.75 17.67 6.21
C ALA A 399 24.24 16.43 6.99
N TYR A 400 23.37 15.42 7.14
CA TYR A 400 23.70 14.15 7.79
C TYR A 400 24.82 13.38 7.09
N GLU A 401 24.86 13.32 5.75
CA GLU A 401 25.97 12.71 5.02
C GLU A 401 27.29 13.45 5.23
N LYS A 402 27.26 14.79 5.27
CA LYS A 402 28.44 15.62 5.55
C LYS A 402 28.97 15.37 6.96
N GLU A 403 28.09 15.31 7.94
CA GLU A 403 28.39 15.02 9.34
C GLU A 403 28.99 13.61 9.50
N ARG A 404 28.28 12.57 9.04
CA ARG A 404 28.75 11.18 9.05
C ARG A 404 30.08 10.98 8.30
N SER A 405 30.31 11.73 7.23
CA SER A 405 31.58 11.75 6.50
C SER A 405 32.70 12.41 7.30
N ASN A 406 32.38 13.47 8.07
CA ASN A 406 33.30 14.12 8.99
C ASN A 406 33.67 13.20 10.17
N GLU A 407 32.68 12.59 10.83
CA GLU A 407 32.88 11.59 11.90
C GLU A 407 33.81 10.45 11.44
N ARG A 408 33.54 9.88 10.25
CA ARG A 408 34.39 8.83 9.66
C ARG A 408 35.82 9.30 9.39
N ARG A 409 36.02 10.57 9.00
CA ARG A 409 37.36 11.15 8.81
C ARG A 409 38.06 11.36 10.15
N VAL A 410 37.36 11.80 11.18
CA VAL A 410 37.89 11.98 12.54
C VAL A 410 38.27 10.62 13.15
N ALA A 411 37.38 9.63 13.09
CA ALA A 411 37.64 8.26 13.56
C ALA A 411 38.83 7.62 12.82
N LEU A 412 38.90 7.74 11.49
CA LEU A 412 40.05 7.25 10.71
C LEU A 412 41.35 8.02 11.01
N ALA A 413 41.27 9.29 11.39
CA ALA A 413 42.42 10.06 11.84
C ALA A 413 42.87 9.67 13.26
N GLY A 414 41.94 9.31 14.15
CA GLY A 414 42.21 8.74 15.48
C GLY A 414 42.93 7.40 15.36
N ALA A 415 42.33 6.43 14.68
CA ALA A 415 42.91 5.11 14.45
C ALA A 415 44.31 5.15 13.78
N ARG A 416 44.58 6.17 12.96
CA ARG A 416 45.93 6.40 12.38
C ARG A 416 46.96 6.96 13.36
N ARG A 417 46.54 7.70 14.38
CA ARG A 417 47.42 8.17 15.47
C ARG A 417 47.67 7.06 16.48
N GLU A 418 46.68 6.20 16.70
CA GLU A 418 46.75 5.04 17.61
C GLU A 418 47.54 3.86 17.00
N GLY A 419 47.69 3.83 15.67
CA GLY A 419 48.47 2.83 14.93
C GLY A 419 47.62 1.70 14.31
N ASP A 420 46.34 1.63 14.69
CA ASP A 420 45.37 0.62 14.24
C ASP A 420 44.99 0.74 12.74
N ALA A 421 45.28 1.87 12.09
CA ALA A 421 44.98 2.10 10.68
C ALA A 421 46.20 2.54 9.88
N ALA A 422 46.37 1.95 8.69
CA ALA A 422 47.48 2.21 7.80
C ALA A 422 47.63 3.72 7.44
N PRO A 423 48.87 4.24 7.36
CA PRO A 423 49.14 5.64 7.06
C PRO A 423 48.55 6.05 5.70
N ALA A 424 48.17 7.31 5.58
CA ALA A 424 47.56 7.82 4.37
C ALA A 424 48.55 7.79 3.20
N ILE A 425 48.37 6.87 2.25
CA ILE A 425 49.14 6.86 1.00
C ILE A 425 48.90 8.22 0.31
N PRO A 426 49.96 9.02 0.06
CA PRO A 426 49.80 10.32 -0.57
C PRO A 426 49.23 10.12 -1.97
N ARG A 427 48.06 10.73 -2.24
CA ARG A 427 47.48 10.72 -3.59
C ARG A 427 48.47 11.37 -4.55
N ARG A 428 49.11 10.57 -5.42
CA ARG A 428 49.82 11.06 -6.59
C ARG A 428 48.92 12.09 -7.28
N ARG A 429 49.34 13.36 -7.32
CA ARG A 429 48.68 14.37 -8.16
C ARG A 429 48.65 13.79 -9.57
N LYS A 430 47.46 13.53 -10.12
CA LYS A 430 47.35 13.22 -11.55
C LYS A 430 47.93 14.42 -12.29
N ALA A 431 49.02 14.19 -13.03
CA ALA A 431 49.57 15.17 -13.95
C ALA A 431 48.45 15.65 -14.89
N GLY A 432 48.59 16.88 -15.38
CA GLY A 432 47.48 17.68 -15.92
C GLY A 432 46.51 16.90 -16.80
N LYS A 433 45.21 17.03 -16.51
CA LYS A 433 44.14 16.66 -17.45
C LYS A 433 44.39 17.46 -18.72
N SER A 434 44.90 16.80 -19.76
CA SER A 434 45.17 17.46 -21.04
C SER A 434 43.89 18.14 -21.51
N VAL A 435 44.00 19.44 -21.80
CA VAL A 435 42.90 20.18 -22.41
C VAL A 435 42.69 19.55 -23.78
N ARG A 436 41.60 18.80 -23.92
CA ARG A 436 41.20 18.25 -25.21
C ARG A 436 40.76 19.44 -26.04
N VAL A 437 41.65 19.90 -26.92
CA VAL A 437 41.35 20.96 -27.89
C VAL A 437 40.14 20.48 -28.68
N VAL A 438 39.04 21.21 -28.56
CA VAL A 438 37.87 21.00 -29.39
C VAL A 438 38.21 21.61 -30.74
N GLU A 439 38.47 20.77 -31.73
CA GLU A 439 38.63 21.23 -33.11
C GLU A 439 37.35 21.96 -33.53
N ALA A 440 37.52 23.10 -34.20
CA ALA A 440 36.40 23.94 -34.60
C ALA A 440 35.48 23.16 -35.56
N PRO A 441 34.15 23.32 -35.46
CA PRO A 441 33.23 22.65 -36.37
C PRO A 441 33.49 23.09 -37.81
N ILE A 442 33.61 22.13 -38.72
CA ILE A 442 33.80 22.38 -40.14
C ILE A 442 32.54 23.09 -40.67
N THR A 443 32.68 24.36 -41.03
CA THR A 443 31.64 25.14 -41.69
C THR A 443 31.41 24.59 -43.09
N VAL A 444 30.40 23.74 -43.26
CA VAL A 444 29.92 23.34 -44.59
C VAL A 444 29.07 24.48 -45.15
N GLU A 445 29.60 25.22 -46.12
CA GLU A 445 28.82 26.21 -46.85
C GLU A 445 27.68 25.50 -47.61
N ALA A 446 26.44 25.84 -47.27
CA ALA A 446 25.27 25.34 -47.98
C ALA A 446 25.12 26.09 -49.32
N PRO A 447 24.77 25.40 -50.42
CA PRO A 447 24.59 26.06 -51.71
C PRO A 447 23.40 27.03 -51.65
N PRO A 448 23.53 28.24 -52.20
CA PRO A 448 22.45 29.23 -52.19
C PRO A 448 21.34 28.83 -53.16
N GLY A 449 20.07 29.06 -52.78
CA GLY A 449 18.98 29.12 -53.76
C GLY A 449 17.87 28.06 -53.69
N VAL A 450 17.43 27.64 -52.50
CA VAL A 450 16.05 27.18 -52.33
C VAL A 450 15.41 27.94 -51.17
N GLN A 451 14.46 28.84 -51.47
CA GLN A 451 13.62 29.47 -50.46
C GLN A 451 12.61 28.46 -49.90
N VAL A 452 13.08 27.59 -49.00
CA VAL A 452 12.19 26.86 -48.11
C VAL A 452 11.60 27.90 -47.15
N ARG A 453 10.40 28.44 -47.44
CA ARG A 453 9.54 29.06 -46.41
C ARG A 453 9.42 28.04 -45.29
N SER A 454 10.03 28.33 -44.15
CA SER A 454 10.71 27.29 -43.41
C SER A 454 9.72 26.29 -42.82
N LEU A 455 10.15 25.03 -42.70
CA LEU A 455 9.37 24.04 -41.96
C LEU A 455 9.17 24.48 -40.50
N GLU A 456 10.11 25.28 -39.99
CA GLU A 456 10.16 25.84 -38.64
C GLU A 456 9.05 26.89 -38.44
N ASP A 457 8.77 27.76 -39.41
CA ASP A 457 7.64 28.71 -39.37
C ASP A 457 6.29 27.98 -39.23
N LYS A 458 6.10 26.90 -40.00
CA LYS A 458 4.88 26.07 -39.95
C LYS A 458 4.76 25.24 -38.68
N ILE A 459 5.89 24.90 -38.04
CA ILE A 459 5.91 24.25 -36.74
C ILE A 459 5.57 25.27 -35.65
N SER A 460 6.20 26.45 -35.68
CA SER A 460 5.97 27.55 -34.74
C SER A 460 4.50 27.99 -34.69
N GLU A 461 3.87 28.15 -35.86
CA GLU A 461 2.46 28.53 -35.96
C GLU A 461 1.50 27.48 -35.36
N ARG A 462 1.77 26.19 -35.61
CA ARG A 462 1.01 25.08 -35.02
C ARG A 462 1.19 25.00 -33.52
N ASP A 463 2.41 25.24 -33.05
CA ASP A 463 2.74 25.25 -31.63
C ASP A 463 2.04 26.41 -30.90
N ARG A 464 1.92 27.58 -31.54
CA ARG A 464 1.12 28.71 -31.05
C ARG A 464 -0.35 28.33 -30.89
N ILE A 465 -0.98 27.84 -31.96
CA ILE A 465 -2.41 27.44 -31.96
C ILE A 465 -2.68 26.40 -30.86
N ALA A 466 -1.79 25.39 -30.73
CA ALA A 466 -1.92 24.36 -29.70
C ALA A 466 -1.81 24.93 -28.27
N ARG A 467 -0.89 25.89 -28.03
CA ARG A 467 -0.77 26.55 -26.72
C ARG A 467 -1.99 27.43 -26.41
N GLU A 468 -2.56 28.12 -27.38
CA GLU A 468 -3.79 28.91 -27.20
C GLU A 468 -4.97 28.02 -26.78
N ILE A 469 -5.18 26.88 -27.46
CA ILE A 469 -6.19 25.88 -27.10
C ILE A 469 -5.91 25.30 -25.70
N GLN A 470 -4.66 24.96 -25.40
CA GLN A 470 -4.25 24.36 -24.12
C GLN A 470 -4.24 25.34 -22.94
N ALA A 471 -4.23 26.65 -23.18
CA ALA A 471 -4.32 27.66 -22.12
C ALA A 471 -5.75 27.82 -21.56
N THR A 472 -6.75 27.23 -22.21
CA THR A 472 -8.16 27.34 -21.79
C THR A 472 -8.45 26.66 -20.44
N PRO A 473 -9.39 27.18 -19.63
CA PRO A 473 -9.85 26.52 -18.40
C PRO A 473 -10.35 25.09 -18.63
N GLU A 474 -11.00 24.84 -19.77
CA GLU A 474 -11.52 23.54 -20.18
C GLU A 474 -10.39 22.55 -20.45
N ALA A 475 -9.36 22.94 -21.23
CA ALA A 475 -8.19 22.10 -21.46
C ALA A 475 -7.43 21.82 -20.15
N LYS A 476 -7.36 22.79 -19.22
CA LYS A 476 -6.81 22.58 -17.88
C LYS A 476 -7.64 21.58 -17.05
N ALA A 477 -8.98 21.62 -17.12
CA ALA A 477 -9.84 20.66 -16.43
C ALA A 477 -9.71 19.25 -17.04
N GLU A 478 -9.66 19.14 -18.36
CA GLU A 478 -9.38 17.90 -19.10
C GLU A 478 -8.01 17.33 -18.75
N ALA A 479 -6.95 18.15 -18.72
CA ALA A 479 -5.60 17.71 -18.38
C ALA A 479 -5.50 17.17 -16.94
N ASN A 480 -6.19 17.81 -15.98
CA ASN A 480 -6.30 17.29 -14.62
C ASN A 480 -7.03 15.94 -14.55
N ARG A 481 -8.08 15.75 -15.35
CA ARG A 481 -8.83 14.48 -15.44
C ARG A 481 -7.97 13.38 -16.07
N LEU A 482 -7.35 13.67 -17.21
CA LEU A 482 -6.45 12.76 -17.94
C LEU A 482 -5.23 12.36 -17.09
N TRP A 483 -4.67 13.31 -16.32
CA TRP A 483 -3.60 13.05 -15.37
C TRP A 483 -4.03 12.08 -14.25
N LYS A 484 -5.29 12.14 -13.79
CA LYS A 484 -5.86 11.20 -12.81
C LYS A 484 -6.11 9.83 -13.46
N ASP A 485 -6.68 9.77 -14.66
CA ASP A 485 -6.88 8.53 -15.43
C ASP A 485 -5.57 7.77 -15.72
N LEU A 486 -4.51 8.48 -16.12
CA LEU A 486 -3.16 7.93 -16.31
C LEU A 486 -2.47 7.51 -15.01
N GLY A 487 -2.98 7.92 -13.84
CA GLY A 487 -2.48 7.46 -12.54
C GLY A 487 -2.58 5.94 -12.39
N LEU A 488 -3.72 5.35 -12.79
CA LEU A 488 -3.93 3.90 -12.78
C LEU A 488 -2.93 3.14 -13.66
N ALA A 489 -2.50 3.74 -14.77
CA ALA A 489 -1.50 3.17 -15.66
C ALA A 489 -0.10 3.23 -15.04
N PHE A 490 0.23 4.34 -14.37
CA PHE A 490 1.50 4.52 -13.67
C PHE A 490 1.67 3.59 -12.45
N ASP A 491 0.56 3.25 -11.76
CA ASP A 491 0.56 2.43 -10.55
C ASP A 491 0.61 0.92 -10.80
N PHE A 492 0.07 0.50 -11.95
CA PHE A 492 0.04 -0.90 -12.37
C PHE A 492 0.57 -1.02 -13.79
N PRO A 493 1.89 -0.77 -13.99
CA PRO A 493 2.52 -0.59 -15.30
C PRO A 493 2.25 -1.69 -16.32
N PHE A 494 1.99 -2.93 -15.88
CA PHE A 494 1.72 -4.03 -16.81
C PHE A 494 0.22 -4.36 -16.93
N LEU A 495 -0.44 -4.63 -15.79
CA LEU A 495 -1.75 -5.30 -15.79
C LEU A 495 -2.93 -4.36 -16.09
N HIS A 496 -2.77 -3.06 -15.87
CA HIS A 496 -3.80 -2.06 -16.18
C HIS A 496 -3.32 -0.96 -17.13
N ALA A 497 -2.02 -0.67 -17.23
CA ALA A 497 -1.55 0.40 -18.09
C ALA A 497 -1.90 0.21 -19.57
N THR A 498 -1.69 -0.98 -20.16
CA THR A 498 -2.03 -1.22 -21.57
C THR A 498 -3.53 -1.03 -21.85
N THR A 499 -4.39 -1.47 -20.92
CA THR A 499 -5.85 -1.30 -21.03
C THR A 499 -6.27 0.15 -20.83
N THR A 500 -5.68 0.85 -19.86
CA THR A 500 -5.97 2.25 -19.57
C THR A 500 -5.47 3.18 -20.69
N ILE A 501 -4.23 3.00 -21.14
CA ILE A 501 -3.66 3.75 -22.27
C ILE A 501 -4.43 3.43 -23.55
N GLY A 502 -4.80 2.16 -23.78
CA GLY A 502 -5.67 1.77 -24.91
C GLY A 502 -7.02 2.48 -24.89
N ARG A 503 -7.75 2.41 -23.76
CA ARG A 503 -9.01 3.15 -23.58
C ARG A 503 -8.85 4.65 -23.82
N ILE A 504 -7.82 5.25 -23.24
CA ILE A 504 -7.54 6.69 -23.38
C ILE A 504 -7.21 7.05 -24.82
N HIS A 505 -6.38 6.26 -25.51
CA HIS A 505 -6.02 6.44 -26.92
C HIS A 505 -7.26 6.34 -27.82
N ASP A 506 -8.04 5.26 -27.67
CA ASP A 506 -9.17 4.96 -28.53
C ASP A 506 -10.35 5.93 -28.32
N ARG A 507 -10.49 6.50 -27.12
CA ARG A 507 -11.54 7.48 -26.77
C ARG A 507 -11.01 8.90 -26.55
N PHE A 508 -9.78 9.23 -26.96
CA PHE A 508 -9.13 10.51 -26.61
C PHE A 508 -9.96 11.73 -27.05
N ALA A 509 -10.45 11.71 -28.29
CA ALA A 509 -11.26 12.79 -28.85
C ALA A 509 -12.68 12.87 -28.29
N GLU A 510 -13.16 11.82 -27.62
CA GLU A 510 -14.49 11.73 -27.01
C GLU A 510 -14.43 12.19 -25.54
N ASP A 511 -13.51 11.62 -24.76
CA ASP A 511 -13.36 11.88 -23.32
C ASP A 511 -12.60 13.21 -23.03
N TYR A 512 -11.79 13.70 -23.98
CA TYR A 512 -10.90 14.87 -23.87
C TYR A 512 -10.88 15.76 -25.14
N PRO A 513 -12.03 16.36 -25.54
CA PRO A 513 -12.17 17.03 -26.83
C PRO A 513 -11.27 18.26 -27.02
N ARG A 514 -10.99 19.06 -25.97
CA ARG A 514 -10.09 20.22 -26.08
C ARG A 514 -8.62 19.82 -26.17
N LEU A 515 -8.21 18.80 -25.42
CA LEU A 515 -6.86 18.24 -25.58
C LEU A 515 -6.68 17.59 -26.95
N ALA A 516 -7.70 16.94 -27.50
CA ALA A 516 -7.69 16.40 -28.85
C ALA A 516 -7.73 17.46 -29.97
N GLU A 517 -8.29 18.65 -29.70
CA GLU A 517 -8.17 19.81 -30.58
C GLU A 517 -6.72 20.34 -30.60
N GLY A 518 -6.12 20.53 -29.42
CA GLY A 518 -4.72 20.93 -29.30
C GLY A 518 -3.73 19.91 -29.87
N ASP A 519 -4.00 18.60 -29.69
CA ASP A 519 -3.17 17.53 -30.26
C ASP A 519 -3.27 17.50 -31.79
N ARG A 520 -4.47 17.69 -32.37
CA ARG A 520 -4.65 17.82 -33.83
C ARG A 520 -3.88 18.99 -34.41
N ALA A 521 -3.80 20.13 -33.70
CA ALA A 521 -2.96 21.26 -34.13
C ALA A 521 -1.46 20.87 -34.25
N VAL A 522 -0.98 19.98 -33.38
CA VAL A 522 0.37 19.38 -33.44
C VAL A 522 0.43 17.99 -34.11
N LEU A 523 -0.46 17.71 -35.08
CA LEU A 523 -0.45 16.48 -35.89
C LEU A 523 -0.69 15.15 -35.14
N GLY A 524 -1.36 15.18 -33.98
CA GLY A 524 -1.68 13.97 -33.22
C GLY A 524 -0.49 13.36 -32.47
N MET A 525 0.54 14.17 -32.20
CA MET A 525 1.80 13.71 -31.59
C MET A 525 1.62 13.11 -30.19
N TYR A 526 0.64 13.56 -29.41
CA TYR A 526 0.32 12.98 -28.11
C TYR A 526 -0.32 11.59 -28.25
N CYS A 527 -1.34 11.45 -29.11
CA CYS A 527 -1.92 10.13 -29.43
C CYS A 527 -0.88 9.16 -30.02
N ALA A 528 0.03 9.64 -30.87
CA ALA A 528 1.12 8.83 -31.41
C ALA A 528 2.04 8.26 -30.32
N ASN A 529 2.35 9.07 -29.28
CA ASN A 529 3.10 8.61 -28.10
C ASN A 529 2.33 7.55 -27.29
N LEU A 530 1.02 7.72 -27.09
CA LEU A 530 0.19 6.70 -26.43
C LEU A 530 0.19 5.38 -27.22
N GLY A 531 0.06 5.45 -28.55
CA GLY A 531 0.15 4.28 -29.43
C GLY A 531 1.52 3.59 -29.38
N ALA A 532 2.61 4.33 -29.17
CA ALA A 532 3.94 3.76 -28.96
C ALA A 532 4.06 3.03 -27.60
N LEU A 533 3.50 3.61 -26.53
CA LEU A 533 3.40 2.92 -25.23
C LEU A 533 2.60 1.61 -25.35
N MET A 534 1.48 1.62 -26.08
CA MET A 534 0.70 0.40 -26.33
C MET A 534 1.48 -0.70 -27.05
N LYS A 535 2.39 -0.35 -27.98
CA LYS A 535 3.24 -1.33 -28.68
C LYS A 535 4.32 -1.93 -27.78
N LEU A 536 4.99 -1.09 -26.97
CA LEU A 536 5.98 -1.54 -25.99
C LEU A 536 5.45 -2.71 -25.15
N SER A 537 4.27 -2.54 -24.55
CA SER A 537 3.66 -3.57 -23.68
C SER A 537 3.20 -4.85 -24.38
N ARG A 538 3.08 -4.84 -25.72
CA ARG A 538 2.68 -6.01 -26.52
C ARG A 538 3.87 -6.78 -27.08
N GLU A 539 4.96 -6.08 -27.41
CA GLU A 539 6.04 -6.64 -28.24
C GLU A 539 7.28 -7.06 -27.44
N GLN A 540 7.57 -6.47 -26.27
CA GLN A 540 8.80 -6.77 -25.52
C GLN A 540 8.69 -6.63 -23.98
N VAL A 541 9.63 -7.32 -23.31
CA VAL A 541 10.08 -7.18 -21.90
C VAL A 541 9.38 -8.05 -20.83
N PRO A 542 10.12 -8.91 -20.11
CA PRO A 542 9.71 -9.43 -18.81
C PRO A 542 9.93 -8.38 -17.71
N ILE A 543 8.84 -7.95 -17.06
CA ILE A 543 8.78 -7.35 -15.70
C ILE A 543 9.99 -6.47 -15.31
N GLU A 544 10.02 -5.20 -15.75
CA GLU A 544 10.96 -4.18 -15.27
C GLU A 544 10.24 -2.82 -15.05
N ASP A 545 10.69 -2.05 -14.05
CA ASP A 545 10.04 -0.83 -13.55
C ASP A 545 10.02 0.37 -14.52
N ASP A 546 10.84 0.31 -15.58
CA ASP A 546 11.01 1.37 -16.58
C ASP A 546 9.69 1.72 -17.32
N TYR A 547 8.67 0.85 -17.34
CA TYR A 547 7.42 1.18 -18.03
C TYR A 547 6.63 2.32 -17.34
N SER A 548 6.63 2.39 -16.00
CA SER A 548 6.04 3.53 -15.28
C SER A 548 6.81 4.83 -15.54
N HIS A 549 8.14 4.75 -15.72
CA HIS A 549 8.97 5.87 -16.11
C HIS A 549 8.57 6.42 -17.50
N TYR A 550 8.35 5.55 -18.48
CA TYR A 550 7.91 5.98 -19.82
C TYR A 550 6.46 6.50 -19.85
N ILE A 551 5.55 6.01 -19.01
CA ILE A 551 4.22 6.63 -18.83
C ILE A 551 4.37 8.05 -18.27
N ALA A 552 5.23 8.25 -17.26
CA ALA A 552 5.47 9.57 -16.68
C ALA A 552 6.03 10.55 -17.71
N ILE A 553 7.02 10.12 -18.51
CA ILE A 553 7.66 10.93 -19.56
C ILE A 553 6.70 11.20 -20.74
N LEU A 554 6.20 10.16 -21.41
CA LEU A 554 5.55 10.31 -22.71
C LEU A 554 4.07 10.70 -22.63
N ALA A 555 3.36 10.28 -21.57
CA ALA A 555 1.92 10.51 -21.40
C ALA A 555 1.60 11.60 -20.36
N ARG A 556 2.32 11.65 -19.23
CA ARG A 556 1.98 12.59 -18.15
C ARG A 556 2.71 13.94 -18.26
N SER A 557 4.00 13.96 -18.59
CA SER A 557 4.81 15.19 -18.62
C SER A 557 4.23 16.33 -19.48
N PRO A 558 3.65 16.09 -20.68
CA PRO A 558 3.05 17.18 -21.48
C PRO A 558 1.90 17.91 -20.76
N LEU A 559 1.15 17.20 -19.91
CA LEU A 559 -0.01 17.75 -19.21
C LEU A 559 0.35 18.75 -18.11
N VAL A 560 1.58 18.69 -17.58
CA VAL A 560 2.02 19.54 -16.46
C VAL A 560 1.99 21.03 -16.84
N GLY A 561 2.39 21.39 -18.06
CA GLY A 561 2.30 22.78 -18.54
C GLY A 561 0.84 23.27 -18.61
N ILE A 562 -0.03 22.43 -19.18
CA ILE A 562 -1.47 22.69 -19.35
C ILE A 562 -2.15 22.86 -17.97
N MET A 563 -1.92 21.95 -17.04
CA MET A 563 -2.45 22.00 -15.67
C MET A 563 -2.04 23.29 -14.92
N ASN A 564 -0.84 23.79 -15.18
CA ASN A 564 -0.32 25.04 -14.61
C ASN A 564 -0.76 26.32 -15.36
N GLY A 565 -1.58 26.21 -16.43
CA GLY A 565 -1.96 27.35 -17.27
C GLY A 565 -0.79 27.97 -18.04
N LYS A 566 0.28 27.19 -18.25
CA LYS A 566 1.50 27.58 -18.94
C LYS A 566 1.95 26.45 -19.88
N PRO A 567 1.19 26.16 -20.96
CA PRO A 567 1.60 25.18 -21.95
C PRO A 567 2.93 25.62 -22.56
N GLY A 568 3.96 24.78 -22.43
CA GLY A 568 5.27 25.01 -23.01
C GLY A 568 5.28 24.73 -24.52
N PRO A 569 6.46 24.75 -25.16
CA PRO A 569 6.61 24.27 -26.53
C PRO A 569 6.12 22.83 -26.67
N VAL A 570 5.02 22.63 -27.40
CA VAL A 570 4.29 21.35 -27.39
C VAL A 570 5.02 20.34 -28.27
N VAL A 571 5.32 20.72 -29.52
CA VAL A 571 6.08 19.91 -30.47
C VAL A 571 7.50 19.65 -29.96
N GLU A 572 8.21 20.66 -29.45
CA GLU A 572 9.58 20.50 -28.98
C GLU A 572 9.65 19.69 -27.67
N GLY A 573 8.75 19.96 -26.72
CA GLY A 573 8.62 19.17 -25.49
C GLY A 573 8.35 17.70 -25.80
N ILE A 574 7.37 17.39 -26.65
CA ILE A 574 7.06 16.02 -27.05
C ILE A 574 8.24 15.35 -27.79
N ARG A 575 8.94 16.06 -28.68
CA ARG A 575 10.14 15.54 -29.37
C ARG A 575 11.28 15.23 -28.39
N ASN A 576 11.53 16.10 -27.42
CA ASN A 576 12.57 15.89 -26.41
C ASN A 576 12.25 14.70 -25.51
N LEU A 577 10.99 14.54 -25.10
CA LEU A 577 10.51 13.38 -24.33
C LEU A 577 10.63 12.07 -25.14
N TRP A 578 10.34 12.10 -26.45
CA TRP A 578 10.55 10.96 -27.34
C TRP A 578 12.03 10.61 -27.52
N ALA A 579 12.91 11.62 -27.68
CA ALA A 579 14.35 11.40 -27.80
C ALA A 579 14.97 10.80 -26.52
N ILE A 580 14.51 11.25 -25.34
CA ILE A 580 14.86 10.64 -24.04
C ILE A 580 14.45 9.17 -24.02
N TYR A 581 13.20 8.85 -24.37
CA TYR A 581 12.70 7.48 -24.44
C TYR A 581 13.52 6.59 -25.39
N VAL A 582 13.82 7.05 -26.61
CA VAL A 582 14.62 6.27 -27.59
C VAL A 582 16.03 6.01 -27.06
N ARG A 583 16.67 7.01 -26.45
CA ARG A 583 18.00 6.88 -25.83
C ARG A 583 17.99 5.87 -24.67
N ASP A 584 17.03 6.00 -23.76
CA ASP A 584 16.99 5.21 -22.53
C ASP A 584 16.59 3.76 -22.82
N ARG A 585 15.72 3.53 -23.81
CA ARG A 585 15.46 2.19 -24.37
C ARG A 585 16.71 1.57 -24.99
N LYS A 586 17.45 2.31 -25.82
CA LYS A 586 18.72 1.82 -26.40
C LYS A 586 19.70 1.41 -25.28
N ALA A 587 19.84 2.22 -24.24
CA ALA A 587 20.68 1.91 -23.08
C ALA A 587 20.16 0.74 -22.22
N ALA A 588 18.85 0.46 -22.22
CA ALA A 588 18.28 -0.74 -21.60
C ALA A 588 18.57 -2.00 -22.43
N ASP A 589 18.41 -1.93 -23.75
CA ASP A 589 18.71 -3.04 -24.66
C ASP A 589 20.22 -3.35 -24.66
N GLU A 590 21.09 -2.35 -24.64
CA GLU A 590 22.55 -2.52 -24.46
C GLU A 590 22.89 -3.19 -23.11
N ARG A 591 22.23 -2.81 -22.01
CA ARG A 591 22.38 -3.48 -20.70
C ARG A 591 21.95 -4.94 -20.72
N ARG A 592 20.86 -5.27 -21.43
CA ARG A 592 20.39 -6.67 -21.59
C ARG A 592 21.35 -7.49 -22.43
N ASP A 593 21.82 -6.94 -23.54
CA ASP A 593 22.86 -7.55 -24.38
C ASP A 593 24.13 -7.84 -23.58
N GLU A 594 24.56 -6.90 -22.74
CA GLU A 594 25.72 -7.08 -21.88
C GLU A 594 25.46 -8.14 -20.79
N ALA A 595 24.29 -8.13 -20.15
CA ALA A 595 23.90 -9.13 -19.18
C ALA A 595 23.81 -10.55 -19.80
N ALA A 596 23.32 -10.66 -21.03
CA ALA A 596 23.27 -11.90 -21.80
C ALA A 596 24.68 -12.40 -22.18
N ARG A 597 25.59 -11.50 -22.57
CA ARG A 597 27.01 -11.85 -22.81
C ARG A 597 27.71 -12.29 -21.52
N ARG A 598 27.42 -11.64 -20.38
CA ARG A 598 27.96 -12.00 -19.06
C ARG A 598 27.44 -13.36 -18.57
N SER A 599 26.16 -13.68 -18.79
CA SER A 599 25.58 -14.97 -18.39
C SER A 599 26.00 -16.12 -19.31
N ALA A 600 26.16 -15.87 -20.62
CA ALA A 600 26.76 -16.83 -21.55
C ALA A 600 28.26 -17.06 -21.29
N GLY A 601 28.97 -16.08 -20.73
CA GLY A 601 30.42 -16.11 -20.51
C GLY A 601 30.90 -16.63 -19.15
N ARG A 602 30.03 -16.89 -18.16
CA ARG A 602 30.44 -17.31 -16.80
C ARG A 602 29.91 -18.69 -16.39
N TYR A 603 30.60 -19.73 -16.85
CA TYR A 603 30.74 -20.98 -16.08
C TYR A 603 32.21 -21.38 -15.91
N VAL A 604 33.00 -20.49 -15.30
CA VAL A 604 34.34 -20.82 -14.77
C VAL A 604 34.23 -20.96 -13.26
N ARG A 605 34.45 -22.18 -12.78
CA ARG A 605 34.26 -22.57 -11.38
C ARG A 605 35.48 -22.12 -10.57
N GLY A 606 35.29 -21.18 -9.63
CA GLY A 606 36.22 -21.02 -8.49
C GLY A 606 37.07 -19.75 -8.39
N GLN A 607 36.60 -18.57 -8.82
CA GLN A 607 37.18 -17.30 -8.34
C GLN A 607 36.11 -16.38 -7.73
N ALA A 608 36.42 -15.85 -6.56
CA ALA A 608 35.67 -14.79 -5.91
C ALA A 608 36.23 -13.43 -6.35
N THR A 609 35.36 -12.49 -6.73
CA THR A 609 35.71 -11.08 -6.93
C THR A 609 35.05 -10.24 -5.85
N SER A 610 35.83 -9.34 -5.24
CA SER A 610 35.46 -8.55 -4.06
C SER A 610 35.51 -7.05 -4.32
N ASP A 611 34.59 -6.31 -3.69
CA ASP A 611 34.61 -4.90 -3.24
C ASP A 611 35.12 -3.77 -4.17
N THR A 612 35.56 -4.09 -5.38
CA THR A 612 36.17 -3.13 -6.32
C THR A 612 35.19 -2.72 -7.41
N GLU A 613 34.31 -3.64 -7.82
CA GLU A 613 33.39 -3.46 -8.96
C GLU A 613 32.27 -2.42 -8.67
N ASP A 614 31.78 -2.30 -7.43
CA ASP A 614 30.79 -1.28 -7.03
C ASP A 614 31.33 0.16 -7.06
N ARG A 615 32.66 0.34 -7.00
CA ARG A 615 33.26 1.69 -6.95
C ARG A 615 33.34 2.37 -8.31
N ASP A 616 33.50 1.60 -9.38
CA ASP A 616 33.64 2.16 -10.73
C ASP A 616 32.27 2.48 -11.36
N LEU A 617 31.22 1.73 -10.99
CA LEU A 617 29.83 2.06 -11.37
C LEU A 617 29.36 3.41 -10.83
N ALA A 618 29.82 3.82 -9.65
CA ALA A 618 29.50 5.12 -9.05
C ALA A 618 30.32 6.31 -9.62
N ALA A 619 31.31 6.05 -10.47
CA ALA A 619 32.28 7.05 -10.94
C ALA A 619 32.11 7.46 -12.42
N ALA A 620 31.24 6.76 -13.18
CA ALA A 620 30.97 7.10 -14.57
C ALA A 620 30.13 8.39 -14.68
N PRO A 621 30.56 9.41 -15.46
CA PRO A 621 29.71 10.56 -15.73
C PRO A 621 28.54 10.15 -16.62
N ILE A 622 27.34 10.23 -16.07
CA ILE A 622 26.10 10.33 -16.86
C ILE A 622 26.27 11.56 -17.78
N PHE A 623 25.75 11.48 -19.02
CA PHE A 623 25.93 12.43 -20.13
C PHE A 623 27.26 12.34 -20.89
N ASN A 624 27.37 11.33 -21.76
CA ASN A 624 28.08 11.50 -23.03
C ASN A 624 27.09 11.97 -24.11
N VAL A 625 27.48 12.97 -24.89
CA VAL A 625 26.66 13.55 -25.97
C VAL A 625 26.71 12.62 -27.18
N VAL A 626 25.55 12.12 -27.60
CA VAL A 626 25.36 11.55 -28.94
C VAL A 626 25.02 12.69 -29.88
N GLU A 627 25.66 12.75 -31.05
CA GLU A 627 25.53 13.90 -31.96
C GLU A 627 24.10 14.07 -32.51
N MET A 628 23.66 15.32 -32.55
CA MET A 628 22.34 15.75 -33.05
C MET A 628 22.06 15.40 -34.53
N ALA A 629 23.06 14.99 -35.29
CA ALA A 629 22.95 14.69 -36.71
C ALA A 629 22.10 13.45 -37.01
N ASP A 630 22.28 12.36 -36.25
CA ASP A 630 21.54 11.10 -36.48
C ASP A 630 20.05 11.22 -36.09
N ILE A 631 19.74 12.06 -35.10
CA ILE A 631 18.38 12.34 -34.62
C ILE A 631 17.55 13.02 -35.73
N ARG A 632 18.17 13.91 -36.53
CA ARG A 632 17.49 14.61 -37.65
C ARG A 632 17.10 13.66 -38.78
N ARG A 633 17.89 12.61 -39.07
CA ARG A 633 17.56 11.64 -40.14
C ARG A 633 16.32 10.80 -39.82
N TYR A 634 16.19 10.32 -38.59
CA TYR A 634 15.04 9.49 -38.19
C TYR A 634 13.74 10.30 -38.03
N ALA A 635 13.79 11.57 -37.63
CA ALA A 635 12.61 12.41 -37.45
C ALA A 635 11.91 12.85 -38.76
N LEU A 636 12.62 12.79 -39.90
CA LEU A 636 12.11 13.22 -41.21
C LEU A 636 11.47 12.08 -42.02
N ALA A 637 11.79 10.84 -41.71
CA ALA A 637 11.16 9.66 -42.30
C ALA A 637 9.91 9.27 -41.50
N GLY A 638 8.76 9.85 -41.85
CA GLY A 638 7.46 9.39 -41.34
C GLY A 638 7.23 7.90 -41.60
N PRO A 639 6.39 7.21 -40.82
CA PRO A 639 6.22 5.76 -40.94
C PRO A 639 5.76 5.37 -42.35
N PRO A 640 6.29 4.28 -42.93
CA PRO A 640 6.03 3.92 -44.32
C PRO A 640 4.57 3.54 -44.52
N ILE A 641 3.86 4.35 -45.32
CA ILE A 641 2.48 4.07 -45.74
C ILE A 641 2.50 2.90 -46.72
N LYS A 642 2.25 1.68 -46.22
CA LYS A 642 1.99 0.52 -47.07
C LYS A 642 0.66 0.70 -47.79
N ARG A 643 0.69 1.11 -49.06
CA ARG A 643 -0.48 1.03 -49.95
C ARG A 643 -0.81 -0.45 -50.17
N HIS A 644 -2.01 -0.88 -49.78
CA HIS A 644 -2.51 -2.20 -50.15
C HIS A 644 -2.78 -2.23 -51.67
N PRO A 645 -2.31 -3.24 -52.41
CA PRO A 645 -2.72 -3.42 -53.80
C PRO A 645 -4.18 -3.88 -53.86
N SER A 646 -4.99 -3.21 -54.65
CA SER A 646 -6.36 -3.62 -54.95
C SER A 646 -6.35 -4.94 -55.70
N LYS A 647 -6.87 -6.01 -55.11
CA LYS A 647 -7.14 -7.25 -55.84
C LYS A 647 -8.38 -7.07 -56.72
N ALA A 648 -8.16 -7.05 -58.03
CA ALA A 648 -9.24 -7.25 -58.99
C ALA A 648 -9.85 -8.65 -58.81
N ALA A 649 -11.16 -8.77 -59.03
CA ALA A 649 -11.88 -10.04 -58.95
C ALA A 649 -11.64 -10.88 -60.22
N PRO A 650 -11.35 -12.19 -60.10
CA PRO A 650 -11.48 -13.13 -61.21
C PRO A 650 -12.89 -13.74 -61.26
N THR A 651 -13.37 -13.90 -62.49
CA THR A 651 -14.69 -14.40 -62.89
C THR A 651 -14.94 -15.87 -62.55
N THR A 652 -16.20 -16.19 -62.31
CA THR A 652 -16.74 -17.56 -62.20
C THR A 652 -16.96 -18.20 -63.56
N THR A 653 -16.65 -19.50 -63.72
CA THR A 653 -17.51 -20.52 -64.38
C THR A 653 -16.94 -21.93 -64.12
N PRO A 654 -17.71 -23.03 -64.29
CA PRO A 654 -17.57 -24.22 -63.44
C PRO A 654 -16.94 -25.44 -64.12
N ASN A 655 -16.61 -26.45 -63.32
CA ASN A 655 -16.88 -27.86 -63.69
C ASN A 655 -17.06 -28.73 -62.43
N ALA A 656 -17.79 -29.84 -62.61
CA ALA A 656 -18.37 -30.65 -61.54
C ALA A 656 -17.58 -31.97 -61.27
N PRO A 657 -18.16 -33.07 -60.74
CA PRO A 657 -17.96 -33.39 -59.33
C PRO A 657 -17.33 -34.77 -59.09
N THR A 658 -16.93 -35.06 -57.85
CA THR A 658 -16.80 -36.46 -57.39
C THR A 658 -17.11 -36.56 -55.90
N ALA A 659 -18.03 -37.45 -55.54
CA ALA A 659 -18.38 -37.75 -54.15
C ALA A 659 -17.43 -38.79 -53.55
N PHE A 660 -17.41 -38.96 -52.22
CA PHE A 660 -17.61 -40.26 -51.56
C PHE A 660 -17.79 -40.11 -50.02
N LYS A 661 -18.94 -40.58 -49.52
CA LYS A 661 -19.27 -41.25 -48.21
C LYS A 661 -18.61 -40.74 -46.89
N LYS A 662 -19.40 -40.45 -45.83
CA LYS A 662 -19.94 -41.42 -44.82
C LYS A 662 -18.85 -42.34 -44.23
N THR A 663 -18.75 -42.68 -42.95
CA THR A 663 -19.54 -42.44 -41.71
C THR A 663 -18.62 -42.82 -40.53
N VAL A 664 -18.94 -42.53 -39.26
CA VAL A 664 -20.17 -41.92 -38.72
C VAL A 664 -20.08 -40.40 -38.79
#